data_AF-A0A944BCZ4-F1
#
_entry.id   AF-A0A944BCZ4-F1
#
_cell.length_a   1.000
_cell.length_b   1.000
_cell.length_c   1.000
_cell.angle_alpha   90.00
_cell.angle_beta   90.00
_cell.angle_gamma   90.00
#
_symmetry.space_group_name_H-M   'P 1'
#
loop_
_entity.id
_entity.type
_entity.pdbx_description
1 polymer ?
#
loop_
_entity_poly.entity_id
_entity_poly.type
_entity_poly.pdbx_seq_one_letter_code
_entity_poly.pdbx_strand_id
1 'polypeptide(L)'
;MRTLYNTLVVSVIGTMLSVSSVAQTLPGVKSTINVNGKNRTIDVYAPNGMGENRPMVISAHGMGQDIAYQKENSRWDLVADTAKFLVVYPQSDGSTWDLSATGNDIAFIKAIIKEMSSKYKIDLDRVYMSGFSMGGMLTYSVANNMADQIAACAPVSGYPIGDLTAKPSRPMPIIHTNGDKDDVVHYEPWKGNFNGMYQEQQGAYAQAEAWAKANQCDGTPVESVIDGAATRYLWKNGKCGVEVCLNKVYGKGHWPSNDKYHSVREIWKFVSRFSLNCGEVGSSSGSGSSGSGTMAEEAGPYNGSPASIPGTIEAEEYDFGGQDVAYNDKDEENRGEAFRKDGIDIYKGGSGFVIGYNQSGEWLNYTVDVKETSRYTVTISAATDNASASFQLLIDGKEVTGEIGAPNTGDFSKFSTVMARTKEISAGKHTLQLKITSDWVDIDNLKFEKYESNGAEPYDANGCVIGDRDNTELASIFSSIALSNVNPKVKPTTNHNPIMTQRYGADPCAMVYGDSVYIYMTHDIYEYDNNGKIKDNGYGKITEIVCVSSADLVNWTDHGPMKVAGNGGISKAGNSWAPTACHVKMNGKDRFFLYFANGGNGIYVVAGDTPYGPWQDVKNGQGLITRSMPNCNVDWLFDPAVLVDDDGTGYIYFGGGVPKGKDAEPGTARIAKLGSDFTSIVGTAQSLNPPYLFEDAGINKIGKNYVYSYCTNWNTGGNNIGISNAVISTMISTNPMSGFKFDRKVFDNPSKWLGSNGNNHHSFFKFKNKWYICYHSQWIQNQIGVSGGYRCSHVDYANVDESAGKIMGVSAGTVKGVDQVEPVDATKTIQAECFAWQSGIEVNYVGNSTRMAVSGKNGSWIGLSGVQAKGVNKFKARVSAPCGGAIRITTGSANGPVLGYLNVESNSSYEEFECKLTSDIPTATDLFFTFSGELKFDSWSMFYDDPADEEVVDAAFASLMVEPNPAKDMVKVSGLTDGDIITITSMNGVVVKAFVAESDVVDVVVSDLASGIYVVSNGSKTVKLIKE
;
A
#
# COMPACT_ATOMS: atom_id res chain seq x y z
N MET A 1 62.42 24.35 42.03
CA MET A 1 62.54 23.00 42.65
C MET A 1 62.77 23.17 44.15
N ARG A 2 62.13 22.34 45.01
CA ARG A 2 62.49 21.98 46.41
C ARG A 2 62.37 22.98 47.61
N THR A 3 61.78 22.47 48.71
CA THR A 3 62.02 22.74 50.18
C THR A 3 61.60 24.11 50.80
N LEU A 4 61.24 24.29 52.09
CA LEU A 4 61.46 23.55 53.38
C LEU A 4 60.39 23.86 54.51
N TYR A 5 59.91 22.83 55.23
CA TYR A 5 59.63 22.65 56.71
C TYR A 5 58.82 23.60 57.66
N ASN A 6 58.38 22.97 58.79
CA ASN A 6 57.82 23.46 60.09
C ASN A 6 56.29 23.74 60.16
N THR A 7 55.53 23.56 61.28
CA THR A 7 55.84 23.21 62.70
C THR A 7 54.68 22.57 63.50
N LEU A 8 55.02 21.87 64.61
CA LEU A 8 54.27 21.61 65.88
C LEU A 8 53.09 20.59 65.97
N VAL A 9 52.91 20.04 67.18
CA VAL A 9 52.26 18.77 67.58
C VAL A 9 52.10 18.74 69.12
N VAL A 10 51.18 18.06 69.84
CA VAL A 10 49.82 17.44 69.69
C VAL A 10 49.29 17.18 71.14
N SER A 11 47.97 17.18 71.41
CA SER A 11 47.37 16.43 72.54
C SER A 11 45.88 16.08 72.28
N VAL A 12 45.40 14.90 72.70
CA VAL A 12 44.06 14.35 72.38
C VAL A 12 43.54 13.40 73.47
N ILE A 13 42.28 13.59 73.91
CA ILE A 13 41.40 12.61 74.59
C ILE A 13 39.94 12.91 74.16
N GLY A 14 39.06 11.92 73.93
CA GLY A 14 37.68 12.23 73.48
C GLY A 14 36.60 11.16 73.31
N THR A 15 36.87 9.85 73.46
CA THR A 15 35.89 8.71 73.42
C THR A 15 35.04 8.48 72.15
N MET A 16 34.98 7.22 71.70
CA MET A 16 34.10 6.73 70.60
C MET A 16 32.84 6.03 71.15
N LEU A 17 31.80 5.90 70.34
CA LEU A 17 30.85 4.78 70.44
C LEU A 17 30.25 4.39 69.07
N SER A 18 30.51 3.14 68.68
CA SER A 18 29.83 2.30 67.66
C SER A 18 29.02 2.98 66.52
N VAL A 19 29.55 2.94 65.30
CA VAL A 19 28.75 2.91 64.07
C VAL A 19 28.73 1.46 63.55
N SER A 20 27.55 0.89 63.30
CA SER A 20 27.42 -0.45 62.70
C SER A 20 27.62 -0.36 61.19
N SER A 21 28.71 -0.95 60.70
CA SER A 21 29.03 -0.97 59.27
C SER A 21 28.08 -1.88 58.50
N VAL A 22 27.18 -1.30 57.69
CA VAL A 22 26.57 -2.02 56.57
C VAL A 22 27.64 -2.19 55.49
N ALA A 23 28.02 -3.43 55.19
CA ALA A 23 29.03 -3.70 54.17
C ALA A 23 28.43 -3.52 52.76
N GLN A 24 29.05 -2.67 51.94
CA GLN A 24 28.84 -2.71 50.50
C GLN A 24 29.26 -4.10 49.99
N THR A 25 28.40 -4.77 49.23
CA THR A 25 28.73 -6.04 48.58
C THR A 25 28.95 -5.82 47.09
N LEU A 26 30.10 -6.28 46.60
CA LEU A 26 30.48 -6.20 45.19
C LEU A 26 29.72 -7.26 44.37
N PRO A 27 29.47 -7.04 43.06
CA PRO A 27 28.90 -8.06 42.20
C PRO A 27 29.83 -9.27 42.06
N GLY A 28 29.26 -10.49 42.09
CA GLY A 28 29.99 -11.75 41.89
C GLY A 28 30.49 -12.44 43.17
N VAL A 29 29.65 -12.51 44.21
CA VAL A 29 30.02 -13.19 45.48
C VAL A 29 29.87 -14.71 45.34
N LYS A 30 30.97 -15.39 45.02
CA LYS A 30 31.06 -16.86 45.19
C LYS A 30 30.95 -17.21 46.67
N SER A 31 30.05 -18.12 47.01
CA SER A 31 29.77 -18.54 48.39
C SER A 31 29.44 -20.04 48.46
N THR A 32 29.43 -20.61 49.67
CA THR A 32 29.14 -22.04 49.87
C THR A 32 28.02 -22.23 50.89
N ILE A 33 27.07 -23.10 50.55
CA ILE A 33 25.94 -23.49 51.39
C ILE A 33 26.17 -24.94 51.84
N ASN A 34 25.91 -25.27 53.10
CA ASN A 34 25.95 -26.66 53.55
C ASN A 34 24.61 -27.35 53.27
N VAL A 35 24.65 -28.43 52.49
CA VAL A 35 23.50 -29.27 52.13
C VAL A 35 23.81 -30.69 52.60
N ASN A 36 23.00 -31.22 53.51
CA ASN A 36 23.15 -32.59 54.05
C ASN A 36 24.57 -32.91 54.57
N GLY A 37 25.28 -31.92 55.14
CA GLY A 37 26.65 -32.05 55.63
C GLY A 37 27.73 -31.69 54.61
N LYS A 38 27.41 -31.53 53.33
CA LYS A 38 28.36 -31.22 52.25
C LYS A 38 28.27 -29.75 51.82
N ASN A 39 29.42 -29.09 51.68
CA ASN A 39 29.47 -27.72 51.17
C ASN A 39 29.29 -27.73 49.63
N ARG A 40 28.30 -26.98 49.14
CA ARG A 40 27.97 -26.79 47.72
C ARG A 40 28.17 -25.33 47.33
N THR A 41 28.74 -25.09 46.16
CA THR A 41 29.14 -23.74 45.69
C THR A 41 28.02 -23.07 44.89
N ILE A 42 27.80 -21.78 45.14
CA ILE A 42 27.00 -20.88 44.31
C ILE A 42 27.80 -19.61 43.98
N ASP A 43 27.41 -18.93 42.91
CA ASP A 43 27.80 -17.56 42.60
C ASP A 43 26.53 -16.72 42.51
N VAL A 44 26.50 -15.61 43.25
CA VAL A 44 25.33 -14.74 43.37
C VAL A 44 25.61 -13.41 42.72
N TYR A 45 24.75 -13.05 41.78
CA TYR A 45 24.73 -11.75 41.13
C TYR A 45 23.47 -10.99 41.60
N ALA A 46 23.72 -9.89 42.31
CA ALA A 46 22.70 -8.97 42.80
C ALA A 46 22.93 -7.61 42.11
N PRO A 47 21.98 -7.11 41.31
CA PRO A 47 22.05 -5.81 40.66
C PRO A 47 22.29 -4.66 41.62
N ASN A 48 22.99 -3.62 41.14
CA ASN A 48 23.06 -2.37 41.89
C ASN A 48 21.67 -1.73 41.99
N GLY A 49 21.29 -1.34 43.20
CA GLY A 49 19.98 -0.76 43.49
C GLY A 49 18.81 -1.75 43.58
N MET A 50 19.06 -3.07 43.68
CA MET A 50 18.00 -4.09 43.69
C MET A 50 16.92 -3.86 44.77
N GLY A 51 17.30 -3.54 46.00
CA GLY A 51 16.36 -3.40 47.13
C GLY A 51 15.90 -4.74 47.72
N GLU A 52 14.82 -4.70 48.50
CA GLU A 52 14.21 -5.85 49.18
C GLU A 52 12.92 -6.28 48.43
N ASN A 53 12.41 -7.49 48.69
CA ASN A 53 11.20 -8.06 48.09
C ASN A 53 11.22 -8.10 46.53
N ARG A 54 12.39 -8.34 45.93
CA ARG A 54 12.54 -8.56 44.49
C ARG A 54 12.53 -10.05 44.12
N PRO A 55 12.16 -10.41 42.88
CA PRO A 55 12.23 -11.79 42.38
C PRO A 55 13.63 -12.41 42.43
N MET A 56 13.70 -13.73 42.25
CA MET A 56 14.95 -14.47 42.04
C MET A 56 14.86 -15.42 40.86
N VAL A 57 15.92 -15.50 40.05
CA VAL A 57 16.13 -16.56 39.05
C VAL A 57 17.30 -17.44 39.48
N ILE A 58 17.10 -18.76 39.49
CA ILE A 58 18.18 -19.75 39.61
C ILE A 58 18.51 -20.26 38.20
N SER A 59 19.78 -20.22 37.79
CA SER A 59 20.24 -20.56 36.43
C SER A 59 21.27 -21.70 36.46
N ALA A 60 20.83 -22.93 36.16
CA ALA A 60 21.66 -24.14 36.24
C ALA A 60 22.40 -24.46 34.92
N HIS A 61 23.69 -24.83 35.04
CA HIS A 61 24.56 -25.17 33.92
C HIS A 61 24.30 -26.58 33.34
N GLY A 62 24.81 -26.88 32.14
CA GLY A 62 24.73 -28.19 31.50
C GLY A 62 25.67 -29.25 32.08
N MET A 63 25.62 -30.47 31.53
CA MET A 63 26.51 -31.56 31.95
C MET A 63 27.97 -31.24 31.63
N GLY A 64 28.88 -31.48 32.58
CA GLY A 64 30.31 -31.21 32.45
C GLY A 64 30.71 -29.73 32.43
N GLN A 65 29.75 -28.80 32.60
CA GLN A 65 29.98 -27.35 32.62
C GLN A 65 30.13 -26.83 34.06
N ASP A 66 30.32 -25.51 34.20
CA ASP A 66 30.41 -24.84 35.49
C ASP A 66 29.60 -23.53 35.54
N ILE A 67 29.62 -22.91 36.72
CA ILE A 67 29.03 -21.59 36.99
C ILE A 67 29.49 -20.50 35.98
N ALA A 68 30.76 -20.45 35.63
CA ALA A 68 31.30 -19.37 34.79
C ALA A 68 30.78 -19.50 33.36
N TYR A 69 30.79 -20.73 32.83
CA TYR A 69 30.24 -21.06 31.52
C TYR A 69 28.74 -20.70 31.42
N GLN A 70 27.95 -21.01 32.46
CA GLN A 70 26.52 -20.66 32.46
C GLN A 70 26.30 -19.15 32.56
N LYS A 71 27.08 -18.41 33.35
CA LYS A 71 27.04 -16.94 33.39
C LYS A 71 27.30 -16.34 32.01
N GLU A 72 28.39 -16.75 31.37
CA GLU A 72 28.81 -16.28 30.05
C GLU A 72 27.79 -16.57 28.95
N ASN A 73 27.21 -17.77 28.91
CA ASN A 73 26.29 -18.18 27.83
C ASN A 73 24.84 -17.71 28.06
N SER A 74 24.38 -17.54 29.30
CA SER A 74 23.00 -17.12 29.57
C SER A 74 22.82 -15.61 29.73
N ARG A 75 23.86 -14.88 30.13
CA ARG A 75 23.86 -13.40 30.28
C ARG A 75 22.67 -12.82 31.07
N TRP A 76 22.18 -13.55 32.07
CA TRP A 76 21.12 -13.06 32.97
C TRP A 76 21.49 -11.76 33.69
N ASP A 77 22.77 -11.43 33.81
CA ASP A 77 23.25 -10.13 34.29
C ASP A 77 22.63 -8.96 33.52
N LEU A 78 22.57 -9.01 32.19
CA LEU A 78 22.02 -7.93 31.35
C LEU A 78 20.54 -7.65 31.64
N VAL A 79 19.74 -8.70 31.90
CA VAL A 79 18.30 -8.55 32.15
C VAL A 79 18.02 -8.24 33.62
N ALA A 80 18.86 -8.74 34.53
CA ALA A 80 18.76 -8.47 35.96
C ALA A 80 19.21 -7.04 36.31
N ASP A 81 20.24 -6.47 35.67
CA ASP A 81 20.65 -5.09 35.94
C ASP A 81 19.56 -4.08 35.54
N THR A 82 18.75 -4.36 34.51
CA THR A 82 17.57 -3.55 34.17
C THR A 82 16.38 -3.83 35.12
N ALA A 83 15.89 -5.07 35.20
CA ALA A 83 14.63 -5.37 35.90
C ALA A 83 14.76 -5.61 37.42
N LYS A 84 15.98 -5.47 37.96
CA LYS A 84 16.31 -5.49 39.40
C LYS A 84 15.81 -6.75 40.11
N PHE A 85 16.36 -7.91 39.74
CA PHE A 85 16.10 -9.21 40.40
C PHE A 85 17.40 -9.97 40.70
N LEU A 86 17.35 -10.90 41.66
CA LEU A 86 18.53 -11.67 42.07
C LEU A 86 18.79 -12.84 41.10
N VAL A 87 20.04 -13.09 40.73
CA VAL A 87 20.43 -14.26 39.92
C VAL A 87 21.39 -15.15 40.69
N VAL A 88 21.09 -16.45 40.77
CA VAL A 88 21.94 -17.45 41.42
C VAL A 88 22.36 -18.54 40.45
N TYR A 89 23.67 -18.80 40.41
CA TYR A 89 24.28 -19.85 39.59
C TYR A 89 24.82 -20.95 40.52
N PRO A 90 24.15 -22.11 40.62
CA PRO A 90 24.63 -23.26 41.40
C PRO A 90 25.65 -24.10 40.64
N GLN A 91 26.58 -24.74 41.37
CA GLN A 91 27.48 -25.75 40.84
C GLN A 91 26.99 -27.17 41.17
N SER A 92 26.97 -28.06 40.18
CA SER A 92 26.67 -29.50 40.36
C SER A 92 27.63 -30.21 41.31
N ASP A 93 27.21 -31.35 41.85
CA ASP A 93 28.09 -32.19 42.69
C ASP A 93 28.88 -33.19 41.83
N GLY A 94 30.04 -32.75 41.33
CA GLY A 94 30.73 -33.41 40.22
C GLY A 94 30.23 -32.87 38.88
N SER A 95 30.21 -33.71 37.83
CA SER A 95 29.95 -33.27 36.45
C SER A 95 28.48 -33.34 36.01
N THR A 96 27.56 -33.72 36.89
CA THR A 96 26.16 -34.05 36.59
C THR A 96 25.22 -33.61 37.69
N TRP A 97 23.96 -33.31 37.35
CA TRP A 97 22.88 -33.04 38.32
C TRP A 97 22.16 -34.33 38.74
N ASP A 98 21.80 -34.43 40.01
CA ASP A 98 20.87 -35.45 40.54
C ASP A 98 19.43 -35.04 40.22
N LEU A 99 18.90 -35.58 39.11
CA LEU A 99 17.56 -35.28 38.61
C LEU A 99 16.43 -35.97 39.41
N SER A 100 16.75 -36.77 40.44
CA SER A 100 15.74 -37.57 41.15
C SER A 100 14.86 -36.75 42.09
N ALA A 101 13.60 -37.18 42.27
CA ALA A 101 12.60 -36.47 43.07
C ALA A 101 12.99 -36.22 44.54
N THR A 102 13.79 -37.13 45.11
CA THR A 102 14.35 -37.04 46.46
C THR A 102 15.86 -36.74 46.45
N GLY A 103 16.35 -36.20 45.32
CA GLY A 103 17.77 -36.06 45.04
C GLY A 103 18.47 -34.96 45.84
N ASN A 104 19.81 -35.06 45.91
CA ASN A 104 20.65 -34.09 46.61
C ASN A 104 20.57 -32.68 46.00
N ASP A 105 20.25 -32.56 44.70
CA ASP A 105 20.12 -31.26 44.05
C ASP A 105 18.76 -30.60 44.27
N ILE A 106 17.66 -31.37 44.39
CA ILE A 106 16.37 -30.82 44.88
C ILE A 106 16.55 -30.25 46.30
N ALA A 107 17.31 -30.94 47.17
CA ALA A 107 17.66 -30.41 48.49
C ALA A 107 18.56 -29.15 48.42
N PHE A 108 19.45 -29.06 47.43
CA PHE A 108 20.31 -27.89 47.21
C PHE A 108 19.52 -26.67 46.72
N ILE A 109 18.60 -26.82 45.76
CA ILE A 109 17.74 -25.71 45.30
C ILE A 109 16.90 -25.16 46.48
N LYS A 110 16.33 -26.03 47.32
CA LYS A 110 15.61 -25.61 48.54
C LYS A 110 16.52 -24.87 49.54
N ALA A 111 17.78 -25.29 49.67
CA ALA A 111 18.77 -24.59 50.50
C ALA A 111 19.16 -23.21 49.94
N ILE A 112 19.26 -23.06 48.60
CA ILE A 112 19.51 -21.78 47.94
C ILE A 112 18.38 -20.78 48.20
N ILE A 113 17.12 -21.19 48.00
CA ILE A 113 15.95 -20.31 48.21
C ILE A 113 15.94 -19.80 49.65
N LYS A 114 16.19 -20.68 50.63
CA LYS A 114 16.27 -20.32 52.05
C LYS A 114 17.41 -19.34 52.36
N GLU A 115 18.62 -19.60 51.85
CA GLU A 115 19.79 -18.74 52.10
C GLU A 115 19.59 -17.35 51.46
N MET A 116 19.10 -17.29 50.22
CA MET A 116 18.88 -16.02 49.52
C MET A 116 17.72 -15.22 50.11
N SER A 117 16.66 -15.87 50.58
CA SER A 117 15.60 -15.22 51.36
C SER A 117 16.16 -14.61 52.65
N SER A 118 17.00 -15.35 53.38
CA SER A 118 17.62 -14.84 54.61
C SER A 118 18.67 -13.73 54.39
N LYS A 119 19.32 -13.68 53.21
CA LYS A 119 20.45 -12.77 52.93
C LYS A 119 20.07 -11.54 52.11
N TYR A 120 19.18 -11.70 51.13
CA TYR A 120 18.77 -10.65 50.19
C TYR A 120 17.28 -10.29 50.30
N LYS A 121 16.51 -10.95 51.18
CA LYS A 121 15.06 -10.73 51.35
C LYS A 121 14.30 -10.78 50.03
N ILE A 122 14.60 -11.79 49.21
CA ILE A 122 13.88 -12.04 47.96
C ILE A 122 12.41 -12.35 48.22
N ASP A 123 11.59 -12.02 47.23
CA ASP A 123 10.20 -12.40 47.15
C ASP A 123 10.08 -13.92 46.91
N LEU A 124 9.57 -14.64 47.92
CA LEU A 124 9.38 -16.09 47.86
C LEU A 124 8.24 -16.51 46.91
N ASP A 125 7.30 -15.61 46.61
CA ASP A 125 6.24 -15.87 45.65
C ASP A 125 6.68 -15.61 44.20
N ARG A 126 7.89 -15.06 43.98
CA ARG A 126 8.48 -14.80 42.64
C ARG A 126 9.89 -15.39 42.50
N VAL A 127 10.02 -16.68 42.83
CA VAL A 127 11.22 -17.49 42.56
C VAL A 127 11.05 -18.29 41.28
N TYR A 128 11.99 -18.17 40.34
CA TYR A 128 11.97 -18.85 39.05
C TYR A 128 13.18 -19.78 38.88
N MET A 129 13.01 -20.87 38.14
CA MET A 129 14.08 -21.82 37.82
C MET A 129 14.32 -21.87 36.31
N SER A 130 15.58 -21.77 35.89
CA SER A 130 16.03 -21.91 34.50
C SER A 130 17.31 -22.73 34.44
N GLY A 131 17.67 -23.22 33.26
CA GLY A 131 18.89 -23.97 33.06
C GLY A 131 19.05 -24.45 31.62
N PHE A 132 20.31 -24.68 31.23
CA PHE A 132 20.70 -25.15 29.91
C PHE A 132 21.00 -26.66 29.92
N SER A 133 20.60 -27.39 28.88
CA SER A 133 20.94 -28.81 28.69
C SER A 133 20.51 -29.66 29.89
N MET A 134 21.42 -30.38 30.55
CA MET A 134 21.12 -31.10 31.80
C MET A 134 20.60 -30.19 32.94
N GLY A 135 20.96 -28.90 32.94
CA GLY A 135 20.37 -27.89 33.83
C GLY A 135 18.89 -27.63 33.50
N GLY A 136 18.49 -27.70 32.23
CA GLY A 136 17.08 -27.65 31.81
C GLY A 136 16.30 -28.92 32.18
N MET A 137 16.97 -30.08 32.14
CA MET A 137 16.41 -31.32 32.68
C MET A 137 16.18 -31.21 34.21
N LEU A 138 17.10 -30.57 34.94
CA LEU A 138 16.91 -30.23 36.35
C LEU A 138 15.76 -29.22 36.54
N THR A 139 15.63 -28.21 35.68
CA THR A 139 14.49 -27.26 35.69
C THR A 139 13.14 -27.98 35.60
N TYR A 140 13.02 -29.04 34.78
CA TYR A 140 11.81 -29.87 34.73
C TYR A 140 11.63 -30.77 35.96
N SER A 141 12.71 -31.32 36.55
CA SER A 141 12.60 -32.06 37.81
C SER A 141 12.18 -31.14 38.98
N VAL A 142 12.70 -29.91 39.02
CA VAL A 142 12.28 -28.84 39.94
C VAL A 142 10.81 -28.47 39.71
N ALA A 143 10.37 -28.33 38.45
CA ALA A 143 8.96 -28.06 38.14
C ALA A 143 8.01 -29.13 38.69
N ASN A 144 8.40 -30.41 38.63
CA ASN A 144 7.63 -31.52 39.20
C ASN A 144 7.67 -31.57 40.75
N ASN A 145 8.84 -31.36 41.36
CA ASN A 145 9.10 -31.65 42.78
C ASN A 145 9.16 -30.43 43.71
N MET A 146 9.00 -29.22 43.15
CA MET A 146 9.08 -27.94 43.86
C MET A 146 8.05 -26.90 43.41
N ALA A 147 6.93 -27.32 42.81
CA ALA A 147 5.86 -26.38 42.40
C ALA A 147 5.21 -25.62 43.58
N ASP A 148 5.45 -26.07 44.82
CA ASP A 148 5.14 -25.40 46.08
C ASP A 148 6.12 -24.27 46.47
N GLN A 149 7.23 -24.10 45.75
CA GLN A 149 8.32 -23.18 46.08
C GLN A 149 8.91 -22.43 44.85
N ILE A 150 8.39 -22.70 43.65
CA ILE A 150 8.81 -22.07 42.39
C ILE A 150 7.56 -21.52 41.69
N ALA A 151 7.63 -20.27 41.24
CA ALA A 151 6.56 -19.53 40.59
C ALA A 151 6.39 -19.94 39.11
N ALA A 152 7.48 -20.10 38.37
CA ALA A 152 7.53 -20.53 36.95
C ALA A 152 8.89 -21.17 36.60
N CYS A 153 8.91 -22.01 35.56
CA CYS A 153 10.12 -22.72 35.10
C CYS A 153 10.45 -22.45 33.61
N ALA A 154 11.75 -22.40 33.29
CA ALA A 154 12.25 -21.96 31.99
C ALA A 154 13.47 -22.77 31.47
N PRO A 155 13.25 -23.99 30.96
CA PRO A 155 14.30 -24.84 30.41
C PRO A 155 14.78 -24.39 29.02
N VAL A 156 16.09 -24.50 28.78
CA VAL A 156 16.73 -24.19 27.49
C VAL A 156 17.46 -25.43 26.97
N SER A 157 17.07 -25.92 25.79
CA SER A 157 17.65 -27.11 25.15
C SER A 157 17.76 -28.33 26.09
N GLY A 158 16.72 -28.59 26.89
CA GLY A 158 16.81 -29.55 27.99
C GLY A 158 15.45 -30.07 28.44
N TYR A 159 15.19 -31.37 28.21
CA TYR A 159 14.01 -32.09 28.74
C TYR A 159 14.36 -33.53 29.15
N PRO A 160 13.57 -34.16 30.06
CA PRO A 160 13.73 -35.56 30.43
C PRO A 160 13.81 -36.52 29.23
N ILE A 161 14.94 -37.19 29.08
CA ILE A 161 15.12 -38.22 28.04
C ILE A 161 14.46 -39.52 28.53
N GLY A 162 13.22 -39.75 28.09
CA GLY A 162 12.43 -40.94 28.44
C GLY A 162 11.02 -40.58 28.89
N ASP A 163 10.79 -40.53 30.21
CA ASP A 163 9.48 -40.23 30.79
C ASP A 163 9.24 -38.71 30.86
N LEU A 164 8.39 -38.20 29.96
CA LEU A 164 7.98 -36.78 29.90
C LEU A 164 6.94 -36.38 30.97
N THR A 165 6.58 -37.29 31.88
CA THR A 165 5.47 -37.13 32.84
C THR A 165 5.55 -35.82 33.65
N ALA A 166 4.60 -34.92 33.40
CA ALA A 166 4.31 -33.75 34.21
C ALA A 166 3.31 -34.11 35.33
N LYS A 167 3.72 -33.96 36.59
CA LYS A 167 2.93 -34.18 37.82
C LYS A 167 3.27 -33.13 38.91
N PRO A 168 3.21 -31.82 38.61
CA PRO A 168 3.44 -30.78 39.62
C PRO A 168 2.32 -30.78 40.68
N SER A 169 2.61 -30.24 41.88
CA SER A 169 1.62 -30.11 42.95
C SER A 169 0.54 -29.03 42.71
N ARG A 170 0.79 -28.11 41.76
CA ARG A 170 -0.13 -27.08 41.25
C ARG A 170 0.12 -26.85 39.75
N PRO A 171 -0.79 -26.17 39.00
CA PRO A 171 -0.47 -25.69 37.66
C PRO A 171 0.78 -24.80 37.67
N MET A 172 1.66 -24.97 36.69
CA MET A 172 3.02 -24.44 36.66
C MET A 172 3.32 -23.78 35.31
N PRO A 173 3.53 -22.46 35.23
CA PRO A 173 3.92 -21.79 33.99
C PRO A 173 5.28 -22.29 33.48
N ILE A 174 5.35 -22.65 32.19
CA ILE A 174 6.57 -23.17 31.54
C ILE A 174 6.90 -22.33 30.29
N ILE A 175 8.16 -21.91 30.15
CA ILE A 175 8.70 -21.41 28.87
C ILE A 175 9.92 -22.21 28.42
N HIS A 176 9.72 -23.11 27.47
CA HIS A 176 10.78 -23.91 26.85
C HIS A 176 11.37 -23.13 25.66
N THR A 177 12.70 -23.07 25.55
CA THR A 177 13.40 -22.61 24.34
C THR A 177 14.32 -23.72 23.82
N ASN A 178 14.18 -24.14 22.55
CA ASN A 178 15.01 -25.19 21.96
C ASN A 178 15.34 -24.83 20.51
N GLY A 179 16.59 -25.06 20.10
CA GLY A 179 17.00 -24.87 18.72
C GLY A 179 16.46 -25.94 17.78
N ASP A 180 16.08 -25.57 16.55
CA ASP A 180 15.54 -26.52 15.56
C ASP A 180 16.60 -27.35 14.81
N LYS A 181 17.88 -27.13 15.14
CA LYS A 181 19.04 -27.94 14.73
C LYS A 181 19.78 -28.52 15.94
N ASP A 182 19.16 -28.55 17.12
CA ASP A 182 19.72 -29.18 18.31
C ASP A 182 19.96 -30.68 18.05
N ASP A 183 21.21 -31.10 18.18
CA ASP A 183 21.73 -32.43 17.86
C ASP A 183 22.07 -33.27 19.12
N VAL A 184 21.69 -32.77 20.30
CA VAL A 184 21.94 -33.42 21.61
C VAL A 184 20.62 -33.60 22.38
N VAL A 185 19.76 -32.58 22.38
CA VAL A 185 18.40 -32.57 22.94
C VAL A 185 17.46 -32.10 21.83
N HIS A 186 17.04 -33.05 21.00
CA HIS A 186 16.39 -32.76 19.73
C HIS A 186 15.04 -32.07 19.90
N TYR A 187 14.77 -31.05 19.07
CA TYR A 187 13.46 -30.39 19.01
C TYR A 187 12.37 -31.37 18.55
N GLU A 188 12.63 -32.11 17.47
CA GLU A 188 11.76 -33.14 16.90
C GLU A 188 12.01 -34.51 17.57
N PRO A 189 11.07 -35.47 17.50
CA PRO A 189 11.28 -36.82 18.02
C PRO A 189 12.46 -37.53 17.32
N TRP A 190 13.32 -38.19 18.09
CA TRP A 190 14.55 -38.83 17.61
C TRP A 190 14.83 -40.17 18.30
N LYS A 191 15.42 -41.11 17.55
CA LYS A 191 15.92 -42.38 18.10
C LYS A 191 17.30 -42.69 17.54
N GLY A 192 18.26 -42.98 18.40
CA GLY A 192 19.63 -43.23 17.98
C GLY A 192 20.56 -43.59 19.13
N ASN A 193 21.85 -43.64 18.84
CA ASN A 193 22.88 -44.00 19.81
C ASN A 193 23.60 -42.75 20.32
N PHE A 194 23.32 -42.34 21.55
CA PHE A 194 23.95 -41.21 22.20
C PHE A 194 24.99 -41.71 23.22
N ASN A 195 26.25 -41.31 23.02
CA ASN A 195 27.39 -41.65 23.87
C ASN A 195 27.54 -43.16 24.18
N GLY A 196 27.15 -44.03 23.25
CA GLY A 196 27.23 -45.50 23.39
C GLY A 196 25.96 -46.19 23.89
N MET A 197 24.92 -45.44 24.26
CA MET A 197 23.61 -45.98 24.67
C MET A 197 22.51 -45.62 23.66
N TYR A 198 21.64 -46.57 23.34
CA TYR A 198 20.45 -46.28 22.54
C TYR A 198 19.46 -45.44 23.37
N GLN A 199 19.02 -44.32 22.81
CA GLN A 199 18.07 -43.40 23.43
C GLN A 199 16.89 -43.13 22.50
N GLU A 200 15.74 -42.86 23.11
CA GLU A 200 14.52 -42.42 22.46
C GLU A 200 14.12 -41.07 23.08
N GLN A 201 14.20 -40.01 22.27
CA GLN A 201 13.83 -38.65 22.62
C GLN A 201 12.49 -38.32 21.95
N GLN A 202 11.53 -37.80 22.70
CA GLN A 202 10.17 -37.55 22.21
C GLN A 202 9.97 -36.15 21.60
N GLY A 203 10.99 -35.28 21.62
CA GLY A 203 10.92 -33.91 21.10
C GLY A 203 10.49 -32.88 22.15
N ALA A 204 10.98 -31.65 21.99
CA ALA A 204 10.62 -30.51 22.83
C ALA A 204 9.11 -30.17 22.75
N TYR A 205 8.49 -30.39 21.58
CA TYR A 205 7.05 -30.18 21.39
C TYR A 205 6.20 -31.12 22.26
N ALA A 206 6.51 -32.42 22.26
CA ALA A 206 5.81 -33.40 23.09
C ALA A 206 5.97 -33.09 24.59
N GLN A 207 7.12 -32.57 25.02
CA GLN A 207 7.29 -32.14 26.40
C GLN A 207 6.44 -30.90 26.73
N ALA A 208 6.38 -29.90 25.86
CA ALA A 208 5.53 -28.73 26.06
C ALA A 208 4.03 -29.11 26.12
N GLU A 209 3.56 -29.96 25.20
CA GLU A 209 2.19 -30.49 25.20
C GLU A 209 1.85 -31.24 26.49
N ALA A 210 2.77 -32.06 27.01
CA ALA A 210 2.59 -32.77 28.27
C ALA A 210 2.39 -31.81 29.48
N TRP A 211 3.08 -30.67 29.50
CA TRP A 211 2.88 -29.63 30.53
C TRP A 211 1.60 -28.83 30.31
N ALA A 212 1.26 -28.47 29.06
CA ALA A 212 0.00 -27.80 28.74
C ALA A 212 -1.21 -28.64 29.21
N LYS A 213 -1.14 -29.96 28.98
CA LYS A 213 -2.13 -30.94 29.43
C LYS A 213 -2.20 -31.08 30.96
N ALA A 214 -1.05 -31.07 31.66
CA ALA A 214 -1.03 -31.08 33.13
C ALA A 214 -1.59 -29.78 33.74
N ASN A 215 -1.35 -28.65 33.08
CA ASN A 215 -1.87 -27.33 33.45
C ASN A 215 -3.34 -27.12 33.08
N GLN A 216 -3.94 -27.99 32.27
CA GLN A 216 -5.31 -27.85 31.76
C GLN A 216 -5.47 -26.60 30.85
N CYS A 217 -4.45 -26.30 30.05
CA CYS A 217 -4.50 -25.28 29.00
C CYS A 217 -5.39 -25.71 27.81
N ASP A 218 -5.66 -24.77 26.91
CA ASP A 218 -6.38 -25.01 25.66
C ASP A 218 -5.75 -26.14 24.82
N GLY A 219 -6.57 -26.87 24.06
CA GLY A 219 -6.15 -28.05 23.30
C GLY A 219 -5.30 -27.77 22.05
N THR A 220 -4.99 -26.52 21.73
CA THR A 220 -4.19 -26.12 20.57
C THR A 220 -3.45 -24.82 20.91
N PRO A 221 -2.14 -24.70 20.64
CA PRO A 221 -1.41 -23.47 20.91
C PRO A 221 -1.76 -22.38 19.89
N VAL A 222 -1.70 -21.12 20.32
CA VAL A 222 -1.59 -19.98 19.40
C VAL A 222 -0.16 -19.97 18.85
N GLU A 223 -0.02 -19.95 17.53
CA GLU A 223 1.29 -19.85 16.86
C GLU A 223 1.58 -18.39 16.48
N SER A 224 2.81 -17.92 16.73
CA SER A 224 3.28 -16.61 16.29
C SER A 224 4.76 -16.63 15.91
N VAL A 225 5.16 -15.77 14.96
CA VAL A 225 6.57 -15.57 14.58
C VAL A 225 7.16 -14.43 15.42
N ILE A 226 8.37 -14.63 15.92
CA ILE A 226 9.15 -13.59 16.61
C ILE A 226 10.28 -13.17 15.67
N ASP A 227 10.20 -11.94 15.15
CA ASP A 227 11.25 -11.22 14.41
C ASP A 227 11.92 -11.99 13.26
N GLY A 228 11.18 -12.95 12.68
CA GLY A 228 11.70 -13.91 11.69
C GLY A 228 12.74 -14.91 12.24
N ALA A 229 13.03 -14.90 13.54
CA ALA A 229 14.09 -15.67 14.20
C ALA A 229 13.58 -16.93 14.91
N ALA A 230 12.32 -16.95 15.35
CA ALA A 230 11.73 -18.11 16.03
C ALA A 230 10.22 -18.26 15.76
N THR A 231 9.70 -19.48 15.90
CA THR A 231 8.27 -19.75 16.11
C THR A 231 7.97 -19.85 17.60
N ARG A 232 6.90 -19.21 18.08
CA ARG A 232 6.33 -19.38 19.42
C ARG A 232 5.01 -20.13 19.33
N TYR A 233 4.89 -21.20 20.12
CA TYR A 233 3.66 -21.96 20.34
C TYR A 233 3.22 -21.69 21.78
N LEU A 234 2.07 -21.06 21.95
CA LEU A 234 1.56 -20.60 23.25
C LEU A 234 0.21 -21.25 23.59
N TRP A 235 0.23 -22.22 24.49
CA TRP A 235 -0.97 -22.80 25.09
C TRP A 235 -1.47 -21.88 26.22
N LYS A 236 -2.65 -21.30 26.02
CA LYS A 236 -3.28 -20.33 26.93
C LYS A 236 -4.32 -20.98 27.86
N ASN A 237 -4.92 -20.15 28.72
CA ASN A 237 -6.09 -20.48 29.55
C ASN A 237 -5.91 -21.71 30.46
N GLY A 238 -4.68 -22.00 30.90
CA GLY A 238 -4.43 -23.02 31.90
C GLY A 238 -5.10 -22.69 33.24
N LYS A 239 -5.32 -23.71 34.05
CA LYS A 239 -5.90 -23.56 35.39
C LYS A 239 -5.05 -22.59 36.22
N CYS A 240 -5.70 -21.64 36.90
CA CYS A 240 -5.06 -20.46 37.52
C CYS A 240 -4.41 -19.46 36.53
N GLY A 241 -4.87 -19.39 35.28
CA GLY A 241 -4.35 -18.46 34.28
C GLY A 241 -2.91 -18.76 33.82
N VAL A 242 -2.40 -19.98 34.07
CA VAL A 242 -1.04 -20.34 33.67
C VAL A 242 -0.95 -20.62 32.18
N GLU A 243 0.19 -20.30 31.59
CA GLU A 243 0.50 -20.57 30.19
C GLU A 243 1.59 -21.64 30.05
N VAL A 244 1.66 -22.27 28.87
CA VAL A 244 2.85 -23.01 28.44
C VAL A 244 3.31 -22.46 27.10
N CYS A 245 4.59 -22.13 27.00
CA CYS A 245 5.23 -21.56 25.84
C CYS A 245 6.36 -22.47 25.35
N LEU A 246 6.43 -22.72 24.04
CA LEU A 246 7.59 -23.33 23.37
C LEU A 246 8.09 -22.39 22.28
N ASN A 247 9.38 -22.05 22.31
CA ASN A 247 10.04 -21.26 21.28
C ASN A 247 10.98 -22.15 20.47
N LYS A 248 10.69 -22.31 19.18
CA LYS A 248 11.50 -23.01 18.16
C LYS A 248 12.43 -22.00 17.50
N VAL A 249 13.71 -22.01 17.87
CA VAL A 249 14.69 -21.04 17.34
C VAL A 249 15.30 -21.58 16.04
N TYR A 250 15.16 -20.83 14.95
CA TYR A 250 15.55 -21.29 13.61
C TYR A 250 17.07 -21.35 13.44
N GLY A 251 17.58 -22.46 12.88
CA GLY A 251 19.00 -22.66 12.57
C GLY A 251 19.89 -22.92 13.79
N LYS A 252 19.34 -22.92 15.00
CA LYS A 252 20.10 -23.00 16.24
C LYS A 252 20.36 -24.45 16.67
N GLY A 253 21.63 -24.76 16.97
CA GLY A 253 22.06 -26.04 17.54
C GLY A 253 21.82 -26.15 19.05
N HIS A 254 22.55 -27.04 19.73
CA HIS A 254 22.49 -27.23 21.19
C HIS A 254 23.12 -26.07 21.98
N TRP A 255 22.50 -24.89 21.95
CA TRP A 255 23.03 -23.64 22.49
C TRP A 255 21.92 -22.65 22.88
N PRO A 256 22.08 -21.87 23.96
CA PRO A 256 21.27 -20.67 24.16
C PRO A 256 21.46 -19.68 23.00
N SER A 257 20.42 -18.91 22.69
CA SER A 257 20.45 -17.85 21.68
C SER A 257 20.49 -16.47 22.33
N ASN A 258 21.47 -15.66 21.93
CA ASN A 258 21.67 -14.24 22.29
C ASN A 258 21.96 -13.44 21.01
N ASP A 259 21.39 -13.89 19.89
CA ASP A 259 21.56 -13.38 18.53
C ASP A 259 20.23 -12.75 18.09
N LYS A 260 19.70 -13.01 16.89
CA LYS A 260 18.37 -12.51 16.49
C LYS A 260 17.22 -12.96 17.39
N TYR A 261 17.44 -13.97 18.23
CA TYR A 261 16.54 -14.32 19.32
C TYR A 261 17.31 -14.25 20.65
N HIS A 262 16.77 -13.53 21.64
CA HIS A 262 17.38 -13.38 22.96
C HIS A 262 16.64 -14.24 23.99
N SER A 263 17.14 -15.45 24.20
CA SER A 263 16.48 -16.51 24.99
C SER A 263 16.13 -16.05 26.40
N VAL A 264 17.09 -15.42 27.10
CA VAL A 264 16.90 -14.99 28.49
C VAL A 264 16.01 -13.74 28.61
N ARG A 265 16.00 -12.86 27.60
CA ARG A 265 15.04 -11.74 27.53
C ARG A 265 13.61 -12.25 27.40
N GLU A 266 13.36 -13.18 26.47
CA GLU A 266 12.04 -13.77 26.26
C GLU A 266 11.58 -14.65 27.43
N ILE A 267 12.51 -15.38 28.07
CA ILE A 267 12.22 -16.08 29.33
C ILE A 267 11.79 -15.08 30.40
N TRP A 268 12.51 -13.97 30.60
CA TRP A 268 12.16 -12.99 31.63
C TRP A 268 10.79 -12.35 31.40
N LYS A 269 10.48 -11.93 30.16
CA LYS A 269 9.15 -11.42 29.77
C LYS A 269 8.02 -12.39 30.12
N PHE A 270 8.27 -13.70 30.03
CA PHE A 270 7.31 -14.73 30.41
C PHE A 270 7.26 -14.97 31.93
N VAL A 271 8.37 -15.33 32.57
CA VAL A 271 8.34 -15.79 33.98
C VAL A 271 7.96 -14.68 34.95
N SER A 272 8.37 -13.44 34.68
CA SER A 272 8.13 -12.29 35.56
C SER A 272 6.64 -11.95 35.77
N ARG A 273 5.77 -12.39 34.85
CA ARG A 273 4.31 -12.26 34.94
C ARG A 273 3.70 -13.08 36.06
N PHE A 274 4.33 -14.17 36.50
CA PHE A 274 3.68 -15.19 37.33
C PHE A 274 4.15 -15.18 38.79
N SER A 275 3.22 -15.50 39.70
CA SER A 275 3.55 -15.77 41.10
C SER A 275 3.25 -17.21 41.52
N LEU A 276 3.75 -17.60 42.68
CA LEU A 276 3.42 -18.86 43.36
C LEU A 276 1.91 -18.94 43.71
N ASN A 277 1.28 -17.79 43.96
CA ASN A 277 -0.13 -17.65 44.33
C ASN A 277 -1.08 -17.67 43.11
N CYS A 278 -0.96 -18.69 42.26
CA CYS A 278 -1.97 -19.12 41.29
C CYS A 278 -2.60 -17.99 40.43
N GLY A 279 -1.75 -17.18 39.78
CA GLY A 279 -2.18 -16.14 38.84
C GLY A 279 -1.04 -15.25 38.36
N GLU A 280 -1.38 -14.27 37.50
CA GLU A 280 -0.47 -13.19 37.15
C GLU A 280 -0.29 -12.19 38.30
N VAL A 281 0.90 -11.62 38.41
CA VAL A 281 1.26 -10.61 39.41
C VAL A 281 0.39 -9.36 39.21
N GLY A 282 -0.52 -9.11 40.17
CA GLY A 282 -1.49 -8.01 40.12
C GLY A 282 -2.96 -8.46 40.05
N SER A 283 -3.24 -9.74 39.80
CA SER A 283 -4.62 -10.28 39.71
C SER A 283 -5.33 -10.46 41.07
N SER A 284 -5.49 -9.38 41.85
CA SER A 284 -6.23 -9.40 43.12
C SER A 284 -7.04 -8.14 43.38
N SER A 285 -8.27 -8.29 43.90
CA SER A 285 -9.25 -7.21 44.04
C SER A 285 -9.24 -6.51 45.40
N GLY A 286 -8.55 -5.36 45.49
CA GLY A 286 -8.98 -4.21 46.30
C GLY A 286 -8.37 -3.98 47.71
N SER A 287 -8.26 -2.68 48.05
CA SER A 287 -8.10 -2.08 49.39
C SER A 287 -6.75 -2.26 50.15
N GLY A 288 -5.97 -1.18 50.35
CA GLY A 288 -4.77 -1.26 51.22
C GLY A 288 -3.80 -0.07 51.41
N SER A 289 -4.24 1.19 51.43
CA SER A 289 -3.53 2.41 51.91
C SER A 289 -1.97 2.45 52.07
N SER A 290 -1.32 3.27 51.23
CA SER A 290 -0.23 4.21 51.54
C SER A 290 1.05 3.79 52.32
N GLY A 291 2.20 3.86 51.65
CA GLY A 291 3.53 4.01 52.28
C GLY A 291 4.48 4.77 51.34
N SER A 292 5.13 5.84 51.83
CA SER A 292 6.01 6.71 51.00
C SER A 292 7.49 6.34 51.17
N GLY A 293 8.23 6.23 50.06
CA GLY A 293 9.66 5.98 50.07
C GLY A 293 10.26 5.75 48.68
N THR A 294 10.68 6.84 48.01
CA THR A 294 11.62 6.93 46.87
C THR A 294 11.70 5.71 45.94
N MET A 295 11.03 5.82 44.78
CA MET A 295 11.05 4.82 43.71
C MET A 295 12.48 4.57 43.19
N ALA A 296 12.75 3.32 42.81
CA ALA A 296 13.61 3.02 41.67
C ALA A 296 12.70 2.86 40.45
N GLU A 297 13.15 3.28 39.27
CA GLU A 297 12.32 3.34 38.07
C GLU A 297 11.97 1.93 37.54
N GLU A 298 10.73 1.52 37.79
CA GLU A 298 10.08 0.49 37.00
C GLU A 298 9.61 1.11 35.67
N ALA A 299 9.46 0.30 34.62
CA ALA A 299 9.15 0.82 33.29
C ALA A 299 7.79 1.54 33.26
N GLY A 300 7.74 2.73 32.65
CA GLY A 300 6.59 3.62 32.67
C GLY A 300 6.94 5.12 32.56
N PRO A 301 5.98 6.02 32.78
CA PRO A 301 6.11 7.45 32.47
C PRO A 301 7.23 8.16 33.23
N TYR A 302 7.98 9.01 32.52
CA TYR A 302 9.12 9.80 33.03
C TYR A 302 8.79 10.56 34.33
N ASN A 303 7.69 11.33 34.35
CA ASN A 303 7.27 12.08 35.53
C ASN A 303 6.41 11.26 36.53
N GLY A 304 6.46 9.92 36.46
CA GLY A 304 5.70 9.02 37.34
C GLY A 304 4.19 9.06 37.14
N SER A 305 3.71 9.75 36.09
CA SER A 305 2.32 9.86 35.69
C SER A 305 2.23 10.13 34.18
N PRO A 306 1.23 9.60 33.46
CA PRO A 306 1.14 9.76 32.01
C PRO A 306 1.10 11.22 31.56
N ALA A 307 1.74 11.54 30.44
CA ALA A 307 1.62 12.86 29.83
C ALA A 307 0.21 13.09 29.27
N SER A 308 -0.27 14.34 29.31
CA SER A 308 -1.64 14.68 28.90
C SER A 308 -1.75 14.93 27.39
N ILE A 309 -2.81 14.40 26.77
CA ILE A 309 -3.23 14.79 25.41
C ILE A 309 -4.69 15.29 25.51
N PRO A 310 -4.99 16.59 25.30
CA PRO A 310 -4.07 17.67 24.91
C PRO A 310 -3.01 18.00 25.98
N GLY A 311 -1.88 18.56 25.52
CA GLY A 311 -0.71 18.91 26.34
C GLY A 311 0.57 19.01 25.50
N THR A 312 1.69 19.39 26.12
CA THR A 312 3.03 19.30 25.53
C THR A 312 3.75 18.08 26.12
N ILE A 313 4.53 17.40 25.28
CA ILE A 313 5.44 16.32 25.65
C ILE A 313 6.83 16.74 25.15
N GLU A 314 7.78 16.97 26.06
CA GLU A 314 9.18 17.24 25.68
C GLU A 314 9.83 15.94 25.20
N ALA A 315 10.67 15.99 24.17
CA ALA A 315 11.15 14.80 23.48
C ALA A 315 12.05 13.92 24.36
N GLU A 316 12.80 14.54 25.28
CA GLU A 316 13.67 13.90 26.26
C GLU A 316 12.93 13.25 27.45
N GLU A 317 11.64 13.56 27.66
CA GLU A 317 10.77 12.99 28.72
C GLU A 317 10.07 11.68 28.28
N TYR A 318 10.74 10.86 27.45
CA TYR A 318 10.29 9.50 27.11
C TYR A 318 10.30 8.57 28.34
N ASP A 319 9.61 7.43 28.26
CA ASP A 319 9.44 6.53 29.39
C ASP A 319 10.77 6.00 29.98
N PHE A 320 10.68 5.42 31.17
CA PHE A 320 11.72 4.55 31.72
C PHE A 320 11.49 3.11 31.27
N GLY A 321 12.58 2.36 31.12
CA GLY A 321 12.54 0.95 30.70
C GLY A 321 13.80 0.49 29.94
N GLY A 322 14.50 1.44 29.29
CA GLY A 322 15.70 1.15 28.51
C GLY A 322 15.43 0.68 27.08
N GLN A 323 16.51 0.22 26.43
CA GLN A 323 16.51 -0.33 25.08
C GLN A 323 15.48 -1.46 24.91
N ASP A 324 14.77 -1.45 23.79
CA ASP A 324 13.69 -2.38 23.42
C ASP A 324 12.46 -2.34 24.35
N VAL A 325 12.31 -1.30 25.17
CA VAL A 325 11.17 -1.11 26.09
C VAL A 325 10.64 0.32 26.03
N ALA A 326 11.47 1.30 26.41
CA ALA A 326 11.12 2.72 26.39
C ALA A 326 11.67 3.44 25.15
N TYR A 327 12.73 2.91 24.55
CA TYR A 327 13.28 3.41 23.30
C TYR A 327 14.02 2.29 22.55
N ASN A 328 14.36 2.53 21.30
CA ASN A 328 15.40 1.80 20.57
C ASN A 328 16.34 2.82 19.94
N ASP A 329 17.58 2.86 20.42
CA ASP A 329 18.72 3.42 19.70
C ASP A 329 19.36 2.32 18.83
N LYS A 330 20.18 2.67 17.84
CA LYS A 330 20.99 1.69 17.07
C LYS A 330 22.45 1.65 17.49
N ASP A 331 22.93 2.62 18.24
CA ASP A 331 24.25 2.54 18.86
C ASP A 331 24.20 2.72 20.39
N GLU A 332 25.36 2.61 21.03
CA GLU A 332 25.48 2.56 22.50
C GLU A 332 26.21 3.81 23.06
N GLU A 333 26.44 4.85 22.23
CA GLU A 333 27.27 6.01 22.55
C GLU A 333 26.43 7.28 22.72
N ASN A 334 25.96 7.59 23.95
CA ASN A 334 25.22 8.84 24.23
C ASN A 334 26.05 10.12 23.91
N ARG A 335 25.82 10.73 22.74
CA ARG A 335 26.51 11.91 22.20
C ARG A 335 25.98 13.24 22.75
N GLY A 336 25.95 13.33 24.08
CA GLY A 336 25.69 14.60 24.76
C GLY A 336 25.84 14.54 26.27
N GLU A 337 25.67 13.36 26.87
CA GLU A 337 25.69 13.12 28.31
C GLU A 337 24.73 14.02 29.13
N ALA A 338 23.71 14.59 28.50
CA ALA A 338 22.84 15.62 29.09
C ALA A 338 21.43 15.10 29.39
N PHE A 339 20.78 15.71 30.40
CA PHE A 339 19.48 15.32 30.95
C PHE A 339 19.47 13.89 31.54
N ARG A 340 19.62 12.85 30.72
CA ARG A 340 19.71 11.44 31.10
C ARG A 340 21.07 10.85 30.72
N LYS A 341 21.26 9.55 30.99
CA LYS A 341 22.51 8.78 30.76
C LYS A 341 22.25 7.34 30.31
N ASP A 342 21.04 7.09 29.80
CA ASP A 342 20.66 5.94 29.01
C ASP A 342 21.05 6.15 27.53
N GLY A 343 20.58 5.29 26.61
CA GLY A 343 21.14 5.16 25.26
C GLY A 343 20.95 6.37 24.34
N ILE A 344 19.83 7.09 24.47
CA ILE A 344 19.45 8.14 23.51
C ILE A 344 20.38 9.35 23.58
N ASP A 345 20.81 9.80 22.41
CA ASP A 345 21.58 11.03 22.17
C ASP A 345 20.79 12.29 22.56
N ILE A 346 21.03 12.78 23.79
CA ILE A 346 20.41 14.00 24.35
C ILE A 346 21.46 15.08 24.63
N TYR A 347 21.25 16.28 24.10
CA TYR A 347 22.07 17.46 24.39
C TYR A 347 21.22 18.73 24.53
N LYS A 348 21.86 19.87 24.81
CA LYS A 348 21.19 21.16 24.93
C LYS A 348 20.93 21.78 23.56
N GLY A 349 19.66 21.84 23.18
CA GLY A 349 19.13 22.52 22.01
C GLY A 349 17.76 23.12 22.32
N GLY A 350 17.00 23.49 21.29
CA GLY A 350 15.59 23.84 21.41
C GLY A 350 15.26 24.84 22.52
N SER A 351 14.31 24.45 23.37
CA SER A 351 13.86 25.18 24.55
C SER A 351 14.64 24.82 25.83
N GLY A 352 15.25 23.64 25.90
CA GLY A 352 15.98 23.15 27.07
C GLY A 352 17.00 22.04 26.73
N PHE A 353 16.48 20.87 26.36
CA PHE A 353 17.23 19.78 25.74
C PHE A 353 16.52 19.32 24.47
N VAL A 354 17.17 18.44 23.71
CA VAL A 354 16.64 17.83 22.48
C VAL A 354 17.15 16.41 22.38
N ILE A 355 16.38 15.53 21.73
CA ILE A 355 16.94 14.30 21.15
C ILE A 355 17.53 14.65 19.79
N GLY A 356 18.70 14.09 19.44
CA GLY A 356 19.40 14.36 18.18
C GLY A 356 20.07 13.11 17.61
N TYR A 357 21.00 13.27 16.67
CA TYR A 357 21.90 12.24 16.08
C TYR A 357 21.27 10.92 15.54
N ASN A 358 19.95 10.80 15.54
CA ASN A 358 19.19 9.59 15.28
C ASN A 358 19.12 9.16 13.80
N GLN A 359 18.71 7.91 13.58
CA GLN A 359 18.68 7.22 12.28
C GLN A 359 17.33 6.55 12.01
N SER A 360 17.01 6.38 10.73
CA SER A 360 15.80 5.73 10.21
C SER A 360 15.51 4.37 10.85
N GLY A 361 14.43 4.27 11.63
CA GLY A 361 13.97 3.06 12.33
C GLY A 361 14.14 3.08 13.85
N GLU A 362 14.82 4.08 14.42
CA GLU A 362 14.85 4.33 15.87
C GLU A 362 13.54 4.90 16.38
N TRP A 363 13.26 4.73 17.68
CA TRP A 363 11.99 5.14 18.28
C TRP A 363 12.07 5.38 19.79
N LEU A 364 11.11 6.16 20.30
CA LEU A 364 10.94 6.50 21.72
C LEU A 364 9.45 6.36 22.09
N ASN A 365 9.17 5.76 23.24
CA ASN A 365 7.83 5.54 23.77
C ASN A 365 7.51 6.52 24.92
N TYR A 366 6.27 6.98 24.97
CA TYR A 366 5.73 7.86 26.00
C TYR A 366 4.37 7.30 26.46
N THR A 367 4.22 7.05 27.76
CA THR A 367 2.91 6.70 28.34
C THR A 367 2.06 7.97 28.44
N VAL A 368 0.94 8.01 27.69
CA VAL A 368 0.04 9.18 27.60
C VAL A 368 -1.36 8.86 28.14
N ASP A 369 -2.10 9.88 28.56
CA ASP A 369 -3.49 9.82 29.01
C ASP A 369 -4.33 10.84 28.24
N VAL A 370 -5.03 10.34 27.23
CA VAL A 370 -5.83 11.08 26.25
C VAL A 370 -7.19 11.42 26.87
N LYS A 371 -7.53 12.71 26.94
CA LYS A 371 -8.66 13.19 27.77
C LYS A 371 -10.03 13.04 27.10
N GLU A 372 -10.08 12.91 25.79
CA GLU A 372 -11.31 12.86 25.01
C GLU A 372 -11.05 12.08 23.71
N THR A 373 -12.01 11.30 23.21
CA THR A 373 -11.87 10.65 21.90
C THR A 373 -11.95 11.72 20.82
N SER A 374 -10.86 11.93 20.08
CA SER A 374 -10.74 13.04 19.12
C SER A 374 -9.60 12.84 18.13
N ARG A 375 -9.64 13.54 17.00
CA ARG A 375 -8.43 13.91 16.25
C ARG A 375 -7.70 15.05 16.98
N TYR A 376 -6.38 15.11 16.84
CA TYR A 376 -5.52 16.12 17.44
C TYR A 376 -4.62 16.77 16.39
N THR A 377 -4.38 18.07 16.52
CA THR A 377 -3.25 18.74 15.87
C THR A 377 -2.02 18.52 16.75
N VAL A 378 -0.96 17.97 16.19
CA VAL A 378 0.36 17.91 16.85
C VAL A 378 1.31 18.88 16.17
N THR A 379 1.86 19.81 16.96
CA THR A 379 2.92 20.72 16.54
C THR A 379 4.23 20.20 17.09
N ILE A 380 5.17 19.84 16.22
CA ILE A 380 6.50 19.34 16.60
C ILE A 380 7.53 20.46 16.41
N SER A 381 8.31 20.75 17.44
CA SER A 381 9.48 21.64 17.39
C SER A 381 10.72 20.81 17.00
N ALA A 382 11.34 21.13 15.86
CA ALA A 382 12.44 20.33 15.30
C ALA A 382 13.44 21.17 14.47
N ALA A 383 14.61 20.59 14.20
CA ALA A 383 15.68 21.19 13.38
C ALA A 383 16.45 20.12 12.58
N THR A 384 16.93 20.47 11.38
CA THR A 384 17.86 19.63 10.59
C THR A 384 18.53 20.43 9.46
N ASP A 385 19.68 19.96 8.96
CA ASP A 385 20.21 20.34 7.65
C ASP A 385 19.94 19.31 6.53
N ASN A 386 19.42 18.12 6.88
CA ASN A 386 19.03 17.07 5.95
C ASN A 386 17.64 17.36 5.36
N ALA A 387 17.58 17.67 4.06
CA ALA A 387 16.34 17.92 3.32
C ALA A 387 15.43 16.68 3.12
N SER A 388 15.80 15.53 3.70
CA SER A 388 15.04 14.29 3.65
C SER A 388 14.73 13.68 5.01
N ALA A 389 15.09 14.33 6.13
CA ALA A 389 14.82 13.79 7.47
C ALA A 389 13.31 13.80 7.78
N SER A 390 12.84 12.77 8.49
CA SER A 390 11.41 12.55 8.73
C SER A 390 11.15 11.66 9.93
N PHE A 391 9.94 11.75 10.49
CA PHE A 391 9.45 10.94 11.60
C PHE A 391 7.94 10.67 11.49
N GLN A 392 7.43 9.69 12.24
CA GLN A 392 6.01 9.35 12.31
C GLN A 392 5.58 9.12 13.76
N LEU A 393 4.29 9.30 14.06
CA LEU A 393 3.71 8.99 15.37
C LEU A 393 2.80 7.75 15.29
N LEU A 394 2.86 6.92 16.33
CA LEU A 394 2.00 5.75 16.51
C LEU A 394 1.33 5.79 17.89
N ILE A 395 0.11 5.26 17.99
CA ILE A 395 -0.60 4.97 19.24
C ILE A 395 -0.77 3.45 19.34
N ASP A 396 -0.30 2.85 20.43
CA ASP A 396 -0.35 1.41 20.70
C ASP A 396 0.20 0.55 19.53
N GLY A 397 1.22 1.07 18.83
CA GLY A 397 1.83 0.44 17.65
C GLY A 397 1.06 0.61 16.34
N LYS A 398 -0.06 1.33 16.32
CA LYS A 398 -0.79 1.73 15.10
C LYS A 398 -0.41 3.15 14.70
N GLU A 399 -0.04 3.35 13.44
CA GLU A 399 0.31 4.68 12.89
C GLU A 399 -0.89 5.64 12.92
N VAL A 400 -0.65 6.89 13.36
CA VAL A 400 -1.70 7.92 13.50
C VAL A 400 -1.47 9.18 12.68
N THR A 401 -0.28 9.45 12.13
CA THR A 401 0.01 10.72 11.41
C THR A 401 0.44 10.57 9.96
N GLY A 402 0.74 9.37 9.46
CA GLY A 402 1.64 9.23 8.30
C GLY A 402 3.06 9.74 8.60
N GLU A 403 3.87 9.86 7.53
CA GLU A 403 5.24 10.36 7.58
C GLU A 403 5.28 11.91 7.55
N ILE A 404 5.94 12.50 8.56
CA ILE A 404 6.10 13.94 8.78
C ILE A 404 7.53 14.34 8.38
N GLY A 405 7.67 15.19 7.37
CA GLY A 405 8.96 15.77 7.00
C GLY A 405 9.46 16.76 8.06
N ALA A 406 10.73 16.66 8.44
CA ALA A 406 11.35 17.57 9.40
C ALA A 406 11.72 18.92 8.76
N PRO A 407 11.60 20.06 9.48
CA PRO A 407 11.89 21.37 8.93
C PRO A 407 13.40 21.54 8.69
N ASN A 408 13.81 21.56 7.42
CA ASN A 408 15.19 21.91 7.08
C ASN A 408 15.45 23.39 7.34
N THR A 409 16.14 23.65 8.46
CA THR A 409 16.56 24.97 8.91
C THR A 409 18.02 25.26 8.57
N GLY A 410 18.71 24.31 7.93
CA GLY A 410 20.11 24.37 7.49
C GLY A 410 21.11 24.41 8.65
N ASP A 411 20.67 24.13 9.87
CA ASP A 411 21.43 24.24 11.11
C ASP A 411 20.64 23.62 12.27
N PHE A 412 21.14 22.54 12.85
CA PHE A 412 20.53 21.84 13.99
C PHE A 412 20.29 22.74 15.23
N SER A 413 20.98 23.88 15.36
CA SER A 413 20.71 24.84 16.44
C SER A 413 19.51 25.77 16.19
N LYS A 414 18.89 25.73 15.00
CA LYS A 414 17.75 26.57 14.63
C LYS A 414 16.47 25.74 14.54
N PHE A 415 15.58 25.90 15.52
CA PHE A 415 14.32 25.16 15.56
C PHE A 415 13.21 25.90 14.79
N SER A 416 12.37 25.11 14.14
CA SER A 416 11.11 25.54 13.53
C SER A 416 10.01 24.55 13.90
N THR A 417 8.75 24.95 13.72
CA THR A 417 7.61 24.07 13.97
C THR A 417 7.09 23.44 12.68
N VAL A 418 6.68 22.19 12.78
CA VAL A 418 5.96 21.43 11.76
C VAL A 418 4.64 20.92 12.36
N MET A 419 3.57 20.82 11.57
CA MET A 419 2.23 20.49 12.08
C MET A 419 1.64 19.27 11.36
N ALA A 420 1.35 18.22 12.12
CA ALA A 420 0.60 17.06 11.63
C ALA A 420 -0.76 16.96 12.32
N ARG A 421 -1.66 16.17 11.73
CA ARG A 421 -2.94 15.81 12.34
C ARG A 421 -2.98 14.32 12.60
N THR A 422 -3.50 13.92 13.75
CA THR A 422 -3.72 12.51 14.06
C THR A 422 -5.01 12.01 13.40
N LYS A 423 -5.03 10.71 13.08
CA LYS A 423 -6.24 9.88 13.06
C LYS A 423 -6.94 9.96 14.43
N GLU A 424 -8.19 9.49 14.54
CA GLU A 424 -8.90 9.56 15.82
C GLU A 424 -8.17 8.72 16.89
N ILE A 425 -7.91 9.32 18.05
CA ILE A 425 -7.32 8.67 19.21
C ILE A 425 -8.41 8.57 20.29
N SER A 426 -8.60 7.38 20.85
CA SER A 426 -9.55 7.13 21.93
C SER A 426 -9.17 7.82 23.25
N ALA A 427 -10.15 8.18 24.06
CA ALA A 427 -9.91 8.58 25.45
C ALA A 427 -9.38 7.41 26.29
N GLY A 428 -8.35 7.67 27.10
CA GLY A 428 -7.74 6.67 27.99
C GLY A 428 -6.22 6.68 27.97
N LYS A 429 -5.62 5.67 28.59
CA LYS A 429 -4.17 5.48 28.61
C LYS A 429 -3.69 4.74 27.37
N HIS A 430 -2.66 5.27 26.74
CA HIS A 430 -2.06 4.76 25.51
C HIS A 430 -0.53 4.84 25.56
N THR A 431 0.15 4.07 24.73
CA THR A 431 1.58 4.28 24.41
C THR A 431 1.68 5.08 23.12
N LEU A 432 2.09 6.34 23.23
CA LEU A 432 2.55 7.12 22.08
C LEU A 432 3.98 6.68 21.73
N GLN A 433 4.25 6.42 20.46
CA GLN A 433 5.61 6.20 19.96
C GLN A 433 5.96 7.29 18.93
N LEU A 434 7.07 7.98 19.17
CA LEU A 434 7.78 8.76 18.17
C LEU A 434 8.77 7.84 17.47
N LYS A 435 8.73 7.76 16.14
CA LYS A 435 9.60 6.88 15.35
C LYS A 435 10.25 7.64 14.20
N ILE A 436 11.57 7.58 14.13
CA ILE A 436 12.36 8.21 13.07
C ILE A 436 12.23 7.38 11.78
N THR A 437 11.96 8.03 10.66
CA THR A 437 11.81 7.38 9.33
C THR A 437 12.94 7.72 8.37
N SER A 438 13.64 8.83 8.58
CA SER A 438 14.82 9.22 7.81
C SER A 438 15.80 10.01 8.68
N ASP A 439 17.09 9.75 8.48
CA ASP A 439 18.17 10.08 9.42
C ASP A 439 18.34 11.59 9.71
N TRP A 440 18.90 11.91 10.88
CA TRP A 440 19.39 13.22 11.32
C TRP A 440 18.30 14.30 11.47
N VAL A 441 17.52 14.21 12.55
CA VAL A 441 16.63 15.30 13.01
C VAL A 441 16.77 15.54 14.51
N ASP A 442 16.90 16.81 14.90
CA ASP A 442 16.79 17.20 16.30
C ASP A 442 15.33 17.50 16.63
N ILE A 443 14.82 16.99 17.76
CA ILE A 443 13.44 17.17 18.20
C ILE A 443 13.42 17.67 19.65
N ASP A 444 12.67 18.75 19.87
CA ASP A 444 12.53 19.52 21.12
C ASP A 444 11.24 19.11 21.86
N ASN A 445 10.07 19.26 21.23
CA ASN A 445 8.79 18.83 21.82
C ASN A 445 7.68 18.55 20.81
N LEU A 446 6.65 17.86 21.31
CA LEU A 446 5.42 17.50 20.63
C LEU A 446 4.23 18.11 21.40
N LYS A 447 3.62 19.15 20.85
CA LYS A 447 2.46 19.84 21.44
C LYS A 447 1.17 19.39 20.79
N PHE A 448 0.34 18.66 21.53
CA PHE A 448 -0.98 18.19 21.12
C PHE A 448 -2.08 19.19 21.53
N GLU A 449 -2.83 19.66 20.56
CA GLU A 449 -4.05 20.46 20.75
C GLU A 449 -5.23 19.73 20.09
N LYS A 450 -6.43 19.84 20.66
CA LYS A 450 -7.63 19.22 20.06
C LYS A 450 -7.85 19.82 18.68
N TYR A 451 -8.11 18.98 17.67
CA TYR A 451 -8.42 19.49 16.34
C TYR A 451 -9.80 20.16 16.33
N GLU A 452 -9.85 21.41 15.85
CA GLU A 452 -11.06 22.20 15.65
C GLU A 452 -11.13 22.56 14.16
N SER A 453 -12.27 22.29 13.50
CA SER A 453 -12.49 22.41 12.04
C SER A 453 -12.34 23.82 11.45
N ASN A 454 -11.91 24.78 12.26
CA ASN A 454 -11.88 26.21 12.01
C ASN A 454 -10.44 26.78 12.07
N GLY A 455 -9.45 25.93 12.37
CA GLY A 455 -8.04 26.29 12.49
C GLY A 455 -7.30 26.38 11.14
N ALA A 456 -5.98 26.57 11.21
CA ALA A 456 -5.11 26.37 10.05
C ALA A 456 -4.98 24.87 9.74
N GLU A 457 -4.94 24.52 8.45
CA GLU A 457 -4.74 23.15 7.98
C GLU A 457 -3.38 22.58 8.42
N PRO A 458 -3.33 21.28 8.78
CA PRO A 458 -2.10 20.50 8.85
C PRO A 458 -1.04 20.89 7.81
N TYR A 459 0.23 21.06 8.15
CA TYR A 459 1.30 21.15 7.15
C TYR A 459 2.65 20.61 7.64
N ASP A 460 3.25 19.75 6.81
CA ASP A 460 4.61 19.26 6.98
C ASP A 460 5.66 20.34 6.64
N ALA A 461 6.96 20.04 6.81
CA ALA A 461 8.06 20.93 6.46
C ALA A 461 8.09 21.40 4.99
N ASN A 462 7.51 20.62 4.08
CA ASN A 462 7.41 20.90 2.65
C ASN A 462 6.13 21.67 2.28
N GLY A 463 5.22 21.90 3.23
CA GLY A 463 3.90 22.51 3.00
C GLY A 463 2.82 21.51 2.54
N CYS A 464 3.09 20.20 2.65
CA CYS A 464 2.16 19.12 2.37
C CYS A 464 1.14 18.98 3.50
N VAL A 465 -0.15 18.76 3.19
CA VAL A 465 -1.20 18.65 4.22
C VAL A 465 -1.26 17.22 4.77
N ILE A 466 -0.97 17.07 6.06
CA ILE A 466 -0.83 15.78 6.74
C ILE A 466 -2.04 15.41 7.62
N GLY A 467 -2.42 14.13 7.53
CA GLY A 467 -3.40 13.46 8.38
C GLY A 467 -4.78 13.29 7.75
N ASP A 468 -5.63 12.52 8.42
CA ASP A 468 -6.94 12.14 7.88
C ASP A 468 -7.95 13.31 7.90
N ARG A 469 -8.80 13.40 6.86
CA ARG A 469 -9.81 14.45 6.65
C ARG A 469 -11.19 13.85 6.53
N ASP A 470 -12.18 14.45 7.19
CA ASP A 470 -13.58 14.03 7.06
C ASP A 470 -14.30 14.68 5.85
N ASN A 471 -15.49 14.16 5.52
CA ASN A 471 -16.26 14.62 4.36
C ASN A 471 -16.68 16.10 4.41
N THR A 472 -16.77 16.71 5.58
CA THR A 472 -17.08 18.14 5.79
C THR A 472 -15.89 19.00 5.38
N GLU A 473 -14.69 18.59 5.79
CA GLU A 473 -13.43 19.25 5.44
C GLU A 473 -13.14 19.12 3.94
N LEU A 474 -13.31 17.91 3.40
CA LEU A 474 -13.17 17.64 1.98
C LEU A 474 -14.19 18.44 1.16
N ALA A 475 -15.44 18.57 1.64
CA ALA A 475 -16.43 19.46 1.03
C ALA A 475 -16.00 20.94 1.07
N SER A 476 -15.43 21.41 2.19
CA SER A 476 -14.89 22.77 2.33
C SER A 476 -13.76 23.03 1.33
N ILE A 477 -12.74 22.15 1.28
CA ILE A 477 -11.63 22.20 0.32
C ILE A 477 -12.16 22.29 -1.11
N PHE A 478 -13.04 21.37 -1.51
CA PHE A 478 -13.63 21.35 -2.84
C PHE A 478 -14.68 22.45 -3.14
N SER A 479 -15.04 23.27 -2.15
CA SER A 479 -15.81 24.51 -2.35
C SER A 479 -14.91 25.71 -2.65
N SER A 480 -13.66 25.70 -2.17
CA SER A 480 -12.66 26.75 -2.42
C SER A 480 -11.87 26.56 -3.71
N ILE A 481 -11.74 25.31 -4.18
CA ILE A 481 -11.04 24.96 -5.42
C ILE A 481 -11.83 25.43 -6.65
N ALA A 482 -11.26 26.39 -7.38
CA ALA A 482 -11.70 26.69 -8.73
C ALA A 482 -11.34 25.51 -9.66
N LEU A 483 -12.34 24.95 -10.35
CA LEU A 483 -12.08 23.93 -11.37
C LEU A 483 -11.16 24.47 -12.47
N SER A 484 -10.31 23.59 -12.98
CA SER A 484 -9.66 23.81 -14.27
C SER A 484 -10.75 23.92 -15.34
N ASN A 485 -10.84 25.09 -15.99
CA ASN A 485 -11.78 25.27 -17.09
C ASN A 485 -11.35 24.37 -18.26
N VAL A 486 -12.23 23.45 -18.67
CA VAL A 486 -12.13 22.81 -20.00
C VAL A 486 -11.96 23.94 -21.00
N ASN A 487 -10.99 23.86 -21.91
CA ASN A 487 -11.03 24.76 -23.06
C ASN A 487 -12.28 24.39 -23.88
N PRO A 488 -13.37 25.19 -23.85
CA PRO A 488 -14.68 24.75 -24.33
C PRO A 488 -14.74 24.65 -25.86
N LYS A 489 -13.63 24.98 -26.52
CA LYS A 489 -13.43 24.84 -27.95
C LYS A 489 -12.85 23.48 -28.34
N VAL A 490 -12.13 22.81 -27.45
CA VAL A 490 -11.39 21.56 -27.74
C VAL A 490 -12.33 20.35 -27.74
N LYS A 491 -12.87 19.98 -26.56
CA LYS A 491 -13.86 18.90 -26.40
C LYS A 491 -14.77 19.15 -25.18
N PRO A 492 -15.94 19.80 -25.37
CA PRO A 492 -16.99 19.88 -24.34
C PRO A 492 -17.49 18.50 -23.88
N THR A 493 -18.12 18.45 -22.71
CA THR A 493 -18.79 17.24 -22.19
C THR A 493 -20.01 16.80 -23.02
N THR A 494 -20.46 17.60 -24.00
CA THR A 494 -21.51 17.22 -24.97
C THR A 494 -20.96 16.46 -26.20
N ASN A 495 -19.64 16.28 -26.27
CA ASN A 495 -18.93 15.86 -27.48
C ASN A 495 -18.04 14.65 -27.20
N HIS A 496 -18.16 13.60 -28.03
CA HIS A 496 -17.30 12.42 -27.96
C HIS A 496 -16.10 12.49 -28.91
N ASN A 497 -16.15 13.39 -29.92
CA ASN A 497 -15.04 13.70 -30.82
C ASN A 497 -14.33 15.02 -30.45
N PRO A 498 -13.00 15.15 -30.66
CA PRO A 498 -12.07 14.09 -31.07
C PRO A 498 -11.91 13.01 -29.97
N ILE A 499 -11.47 11.81 -30.35
CA ILE A 499 -11.47 10.64 -29.45
C ILE A 499 -10.62 10.89 -28.19
N MET A 500 -9.47 11.54 -28.36
CA MET A 500 -8.57 11.97 -27.28
C MET A 500 -8.17 13.44 -27.42
N THR A 501 -7.66 14.05 -26.36
CA THR A 501 -7.26 15.48 -26.33
C THR A 501 -5.94 15.76 -25.62
N GLN A 502 -5.44 14.81 -24.82
CA GLN A 502 -4.15 14.87 -24.12
C GLN A 502 -2.93 14.71 -25.05
N ARG A 503 -3.15 14.24 -26.29
CA ARG A 503 -2.16 14.13 -27.37
C ARG A 503 -2.82 14.46 -28.71
N TYR A 504 -2.02 14.82 -29.70
CA TYR A 504 -2.42 14.69 -31.09
C TYR A 504 -2.26 13.22 -31.53
N GLY A 505 -2.98 12.85 -32.58
CA GLY A 505 -3.05 11.48 -33.06
C GLY A 505 -3.71 11.48 -34.42
N ALA A 506 -2.91 11.24 -35.44
CA ALA A 506 -3.30 11.30 -36.83
C ALA A 506 -3.33 9.92 -37.46
N ASP A 507 -3.85 9.84 -38.68
CA ASP A 507 -3.72 8.65 -39.55
C ASP A 507 -4.29 7.38 -38.87
N PRO A 508 -5.55 7.41 -38.41
CA PRO A 508 -6.08 6.39 -37.52
C PRO A 508 -6.40 5.09 -38.25
N CYS A 509 -5.82 3.98 -37.78
CA CYS A 509 -6.25 2.63 -38.15
C CYS A 509 -6.96 1.95 -36.99
N ALA A 510 -8.12 1.34 -37.26
CA ALA A 510 -8.91 0.60 -36.28
C ALA A 510 -8.67 -0.91 -36.38
N MET A 511 -8.37 -1.54 -35.25
CA MET A 511 -8.37 -3.00 -35.07
C MET A 511 -9.34 -3.37 -33.96
N VAL A 512 -10.36 -4.17 -34.27
CA VAL A 512 -11.27 -4.73 -33.26
C VAL A 512 -10.67 -6.03 -32.73
N TYR A 513 -10.59 -6.18 -31.40
CA TYR A 513 -10.10 -7.39 -30.74
C TYR A 513 -10.82 -7.59 -29.40
N GLY A 514 -11.43 -8.78 -29.22
CA GLY A 514 -12.36 -9.02 -28.11
C GLY A 514 -13.54 -8.04 -28.17
N ASP A 515 -13.95 -7.54 -27.01
CA ASP A 515 -15.06 -6.59 -26.87
C ASP A 515 -14.67 -5.11 -27.05
N SER A 516 -13.44 -4.85 -27.54
CA SER A 516 -12.86 -3.50 -27.69
C SER A 516 -12.40 -3.20 -29.12
N VAL A 517 -12.38 -1.92 -29.48
CA VAL A 517 -11.61 -1.40 -30.62
C VAL A 517 -10.35 -0.70 -30.14
N TYR A 518 -9.25 -0.91 -30.86
CA TYR A 518 -7.96 -0.24 -30.69
C TYR A 518 -7.73 0.67 -31.89
N ILE A 519 -7.42 1.95 -31.65
CA ILE A 519 -7.10 2.93 -32.68
C ILE A 519 -5.61 3.27 -32.57
N TYR A 520 -4.85 2.97 -33.62
CA TYR A 520 -3.43 3.29 -33.73
C TYR A 520 -3.28 4.54 -34.58
N MET A 521 -2.39 5.45 -34.17
CA MET A 521 -2.23 6.76 -34.80
C MET A 521 -0.76 7.18 -34.87
N THR A 522 -0.39 7.83 -35.97
CA THR A 522 0.82 8.65 -36.09
C THR A 522 0.87 9.66 -34.94
N HIS A 523 1.94 9.67 -34.14
CA HIS A 523 2.11 10.67 -33.07
C HIS A 523 2.59 12.01 -33.67
N ASP A 524 1.65 12.82 -34.18
CA ASP A 524 1.90 14.22 -34.54
C ASP A 524 2.39 14.96 -33.28
N ILE A 525 3.58 15.57 -33.34
CA ILE A 525 4.20 16.31 -32.22
C ILE A 525 4.60 17.71 -32.67
N TYR A 526 4.46 18.71 -31.80
CA TYR A 526 4.79 20.09 -32.15
C TYR A 526 6.25 20.24 -32.56
N GLU A 527 6.45 20.82 -33.74
CA GLU A 527 7.73 21.29 -34.18
C GLU A 527 7.91 22.79 -33.91
N TYR A 528 9.09 23.15 -33.43
CA TYR A 528 9.46 24.53 -33.11
C TYR A 528 10.54 25.05 -34.07
N ASP A 529 10.55 26.36 -34.30
CA ASP A 529 11.65 27.08 -34.95
C ASP A 529 12.78 27.41 -33.95
N ASN A 530 13.85 28.06 -34.44
CA ASN A 530 15.00 28.45 -33.63
C ASN A 530 14.67 29.50 -32.54
N ASN A 531 13.46 30.08 -32.54
CA ASN A 531 12.98 31.06 -31.57
C ASN A 531 12.00 30.43 -30.56
N GLY A 532 11.75 29.12 -30.64
CA GLY A 532 10.78 28.43 -29.80
C GLY A 532 9.32 28.63 -30.22
N LYS A 533 9.05 29.15 -31.42
CA LYS A 533 7.69 29.28 -31.96
C LYS A 533 7.27 28.00 -32.67
N ILE A 534 6.03 27.54 -32.47
CA ILE A 534 5.44 26.44 -33.26
C ILE A 534 5.48 26.81 -34.76
N LYS A 535 5.99 25.89 -35.57
CA LYS A 535 6.04 25.96 -37.04
C LYS A 535 5.19 24.83 -37.64
N ASP A 536 5.18 24.71 -38.97
CA ASP A 536 4.54 23.60 -39.67
C ASP A 536 5.17 22.24 -39.30
N ASN A 537 4.32 21.23 -39.24
CA ASN A 537 4.67 19.82 -39.04
C ASN A 537 5.45 19.33 -40.25
N GLY A 538 6.76 19.08 -40.08
CA GLY A 538 7.63 18.56 -41.13
C GLY A 538 7.61 17.03 -41.24
N TYR A 539 6.84 16.35 -40.38
CA TYR A 539 6.67 14.89 -40.26
C TYR A 539 7.95 14.06 -39.96
N GLY A 540 9.14 14.57 -40.30
CA GLY A 540 10.43 13.89 -40.15
C GLY A 540 10.91 13.67 -38.71
N LYS A 541 10.23 14.23 -37.69
CA LYS A 541 10.47 13.92 -36.27
C LYS A 541 9.58 12.82 -35.71
N ILE A 542 8.55 12.37 -36.45
CA ILE A 542 7.59 11.41 -35.96
C ILE A 542 8.24 10.02 -35.92
N THR A 543 8.46 9.52 -34.70
CA THR A 543 9.19 8.30 -34.36
C THR A 543 8.40 7.38 -33.42
N GLU A 544 7.16 7.78 -33.11
CA GLU A 544 6.24 7.16 -32.17
C GLU A 544 4.87 6.91 -32.81
N ILE A 545 4.19 5.89 -32.33
CA ILE A 545 2.78 5.59 -32.62
C ILE A 545 2.03 5.67 -31.28
N VAL A 546 0.93 6.40 -31.22
CA VAL A 546 0.04 6.43 -30.05
C VAL A 546 -1.13 5.47 -30.28
N CYS A 547 -1.56 4.77 -29.23
CA CYS A 547 -2.69 3.85 -29.28
C CYS A 547 -3.72 4.20 -28.20
N VAL A 548 -5.00 4.18 -28.57
CA VAL A 548 -6.11 4.27 -27.61
C VAL A 548 -7.06 3.09 -27.80
N SER A 549 -7.76 2.66 -26.75
CA SER A 549 -8.79 1.62 -26.86
C SER A 549 -10.11 2.01 -26.21
N SER A 550 -11.22 1.50 -26.73
CA SER A 550 -12.53 1.66 -26.12
C SER A 550 -13.42 0.44 -26.32
N ALA A 551 -14.21 0.12 -25.29
CA ALA A 551 -15.31 -0.86 -25.36
C ALA A 551 -16.65 -0.21 -25.79
N ASP A 552 -16.77 1.12 -25.70
CA ASP A 552 -18.04 1.85 -25.85
C ASP A 552 -18.03 2.99 -26.89
N LEU A 553 -16.86 3.25 -27.49
CA LEU A 553 -16.52 4.32 -28.46
C LEU A 553 -16.49 5.76 -27.90
N VAL A 554 -16.65 5.95 -26.59
CA VAL A 554 -16.75 7.27 -25.94
C VAL A 554 -15.72 7.46 -24.85
N ASN A 555 -15.53 6.47 -24.00
CA ASN A 555 -14.47 6.43 -22.99
C ASN A 555 -13.26 5.70 -23.59
N TRP A 556 -12.11 6.39 -23.64
CA TRP A 556 -10.91 5.91 -24.33
C TRP A 556 -9.74 5.76 -23.36
N THR A 557 -9.19 4.54 -23.23
CA THR A 557 -7.94 4.26 -22.51
C THR A 557 -6.74 4.68 -23.37
N ASP A 558 -5.85 5.49 -22.83
CA ASP A 558 -4.57 5.87 -23.47
C ASP A 558 -3.48 4.83 -23.19
N HIS A 559 -2.95 4.15 -24.21
CA HIS A 559 -1.84 3.19 -24.07
C HIS A 559 -0.45 3.82 -24.25
N GLY A 560 -0.39 5.15 -24.35
CA GLY A 560 0.83 5.93 -24.42
C GLY A 560 1.50 5.99 -25.81
N PRO A 561 2.55 6.81 -25.95
CA PRO A 561 3.37 6.90 -27.16
C PRO A 561 4.40 5.76 -27.20
N MET A 562 4.29 4.91 -28.22
CA MET A 562 5.13 3.74 -28.43
C MET A 562 6.26 4.06 -29.41
N LYS A 563 7.50 4.11 -28.91
CA LYS A 563 8.68 4.52 -29.68
C LYS A 563 9.22 3.41 -30.59
N VAL A 564 8.55 3.21 -31.72
CA VAL A 564 8.86 2.15 -32.69
C VAL A 564 10.02 2.48 -33.64
N ALA A 565 10.41 3.75 -33.76
CA ALA A 565 11.40 4.24 -34.72
C ALA A 565 12.35 5.30 -34.10
N GLY A 566 13.30 5.78 -34.91
CA GLY A 566 14.26 6.81 -34.51
C GLY A 566 15.38 6.31 -33.59
N ASN A 567 16.16 7.24 -33.04
CA ASN A 567 17.28 6.89 -32.17
C ASN A 567 16.78 6.27 -30.85
N GLY A 568 17.13 5.02 -30.60
CA GLY A 568 16.62 4.24 -29.47
C GLY A 568 15.17 3.81 -29.61
N GLY A 569 14.62 3.75 -30.83
CA GLY A 569 13.35 3.10 -31.11
C GLY A 569 13.49 1.57 -31.21
N ILE A 570 12.36 0.86 -31.13
CA ILE A 570 12.29 -0.61 -31.20
C ILE A 570 12.89 -1.14 -32.52
N SER A 571 12.60 -0.46 -33.64
CA SER A 571 13.12 -0.81 -34.97
C SER A 571 14.13 0.22 -35.49
N LYS A 572 14.89 -0.15 -36.53
CA LYS A 572 15.84 0.75 -37.22
C LYS A 572 15.19 1.66 -38.28
N ALA A 573 13.87 1.86 -38.23
CA ALA A 573 13.22 2.88 -39.05
C ALA A 573 13.63 4.30 -38.59
N GLY A 574 13.70 5.26 -39.51
CA GLY A 574 13.90 6.67 -39.18
C GLY A 574 12.61 7.35 -38.72
N ASN A 575 11.46 6.93 -39.26
CA ASN A 575 10.13 7.45 -38.95
C ASN A 575 9.08 6.35 -38.80
N SER A 576 7.91 6.71 -38.28
CA SER A 576 6.73 5.84 -38.15
C SER A 576 5.43 6.60 -38.44
N TRP A 577 5.06 6.66 -39.72
CA TRP A 577 3.80 7.26 -40.18
C TRP A 577 2.78 6.17 -40.55
N ALA A 578 1.50 6.54 -40.61
CA ALA A 578 0.40 5.72 -41.14
C ALA A 578 0.40 4.28 -40.61
N PRO A 579 0.13 4.08 -39.30
CA PRO A 579 0.12 2.75 -38.71
C PRO A 579 -1.08 1.93 -39.19
N THR A 580 -0.89 0.63 -39.41
CA THR A 580 -1.99 -0.35 -39.50
C THR A 580 -1.67 -1.55 -38.60
N ALA A 581 -2.68 -2.11 -37.95
CA ALA A 581 -2.51 -3.25 -37.05
C ALA A 581 -3.42 -4.42 -37.43
N CYS A 582 -2.95 -5.63 -37.17
CA CYS A 582 -3.78 -6.84 -37.24
C CYS A 582 -3.38 -7.86 -36.18
N HIS A 583 -4.28 -8.79 -35.87
CA HIS A 583 -4.01 -9.94 -35.01
C HIS A 583 -4.29 -11.25 -35.75
N VAL A 584 -3.53 -12.30 -35.43
CA VAL A 584 -3.77 -13.68 -35.91
C VAL A 584 -3.45 -14.71 -34.84
N LYS A 585 -4.13 -15.86 -34.88
CA LYS A 585 -3.92 -16.96 -33.95
C LYS A 585 -2.82 -17.90 -34.46
N MET A 586 -1.59 -17.69 -33.99
CA MET A 586 -0.41 -18.50 -34.34
C MET A 586 -0.18 -19.58 -33.28
N ASN A 587 -0.16 -20.86 -33.68
CA ASN A 587 0.03 -22.00 -32.76
C ASN A 587 -0.94 -21.98 -31.56
N GLY A 588 -2.19 -21.54 -31.77
CA GLY A 588 -3.23 -21.41 -30.74
C GLY A 588 -3.22 -20.09 -29.95
N LYS A 589 -2.09 -19.37 -29.91
CA LYS A 589 -1.94 -18.07 -29.23
C LYS A 589 -2.25 -16.91 -30.17
N ASP A 590 -2.89 -15.86 -29.68
CA ASP A 590 -3.10 -14.63 -30.44
C ASP A 590 -1.80 -13.82 -30.47
N ARG A 591 -1.47 -13.27 -31.64
CA ARG A 591 -0.26 -12.49 -31.87
C ARG A 591 -0.58 -11.26 -32.72
N PHE A 592 -0.08 -10.12 -32.30
CA PHE A 592 -0.36 -8.80 -32.86
C PHE A 592 0.80 -8.29 -33.71
N PHE A 593 0.48 -7.59 -34.78
CA PHE A 593 1.44 -7.02 -35.73
C PHE A 593 1.06 -5.56 -35.99
N LEU A 594 2.04 -4.67 -35.88
CA LEU A 594 1.91 -3.24 -36.11
C LEU A 594 2.87 -2.83 -37.23
N TYR A 595 2.29 -2.46 -38.37
CA TYR A 595 2.98 -2.04 -39.58
C TYR A 595 2.96 -0.51 -39.67
N PHE A 596 4.03 0.09 -40.18
CA PHE A 596 4.13 1.55 -40.33
C PHE A 596 5.13 1.94 -41.42
N ALA A 597 5.00 3.15 -41.94
CA ALA A 597 5.86 3.71 -42.97
C ALA A 597 7.07 4.46 -42.40
N ASN A 598 8.27 4.11 -42.88
CA ASN A 598 9.52 4.83 -42.63
C ASN A 598 9.64 6.01 -43.60
N GLY A 599 8.76 7.01 -43.42
CA GLY A 599 8.49 8.03 -44.42
C GLY A 599 8.01 7.41 -45.74
N GLY A 600 8.14 8.14 -46.85
CA GLY A 600 7.80 7.64 -48.20
C GLY A 600 8.73 6.57 -48.79
N ASN A 601 9.46 5.78 -47.98
CA ASN A 601 10.61 4.97 -48.43
C ASN A 601 10.59 3.47 -48.09
N GLY A 602 9.62 2.98 -47.33
CA GLY A 602 9.55 1.57 -46.95
C GLY A 602 8.62 1.32 -45.77
N ILE A 603 8.04 0.12 -45.72
CA ILE A 603 7.17 -0.32 -44.63
C ILE A 603 7.96 -1.22 -43.70
N TYR A 604 7.79 -1.00 -42.39
CA TYR A 604 8.36 -1.80 -41.31
C TYR A 604 7.23 -2.52 -40.56
N VAL A 605 7.60 -3.52 -39.75
CA VAL A 605 6.66 -4.24 -38.87
C VAL A 605 7.34 -4.55 -37.54
N VAL A 606 6.64 -4.27 -36.45
CA VAL A 606 6.93 -4.78 -35.10
C VAL A 606 5.78 -5.69 -34.67
N ALA A 607 6.01 -6.58 -33.71
CA ALA A 607 5.00 -7.52 -33.26
C ALA A 607 5.06 -7.77 -31.76
N GLY A 608 3.94 -8.20 -31.17
CA GLY A 608 3.80 -8.40 -29.73
C GLY A 608 2.65 -9.36 -29.37
N ASP A 609 2.51 -9.64 -28.09
CA ASP A 609 1.56 -10.63 -27.55
C ASP A 609 0.30 -9.97 -26.93
N THR A 610 0.19 -8.64 -26.98
CA THR A 610 -1.04 -7.87 -26.67
C THR A 610 -1.30 -6.82 -27.76
N PRO A 611 -2.53 -6.26 -27.86
CA PRO A 611 -2.84 -5.20 -28.83
C PRO A 611 -1.99 -3.93 -28.71
N TYR A 612 -1.43 -3.64 -27.53
CA TYR A 612 -0.66 -2.41 -27.25
C TYR A 612 0.82 -2.69 -26.93
N GLY A 613 1.25 -3.95 -27.02
CA GLY A 613 2.63 -4.37 -26.80
C GLY A 613 2.90 -4.96 -25.39
N PRO A 614 4.16 -4.95 -24.91
CA PRO A 614 5.34 -4.38 -25.54
C PRO A 614 5.67 -5.03 -26.90
N TRP A 615 6.26 -4.24 -27.80
CA TRP A 615 6.54 -4.62 -29.18
C TRP A 615 8.00 -5.01 -29.40
N GLN A 616 8.23 -5.90 -30.38
CA GLN A 616 9.56 -6.43 -30.72
C GLN A 616 9.85 -6.26 -32.22
N ASP A 617 11.10 -5.94 -32.56
CA ASP A 617 11.57 -5.89 -33.95
C ASP A 617 11.80 -7.31 -34.50
N VAL A 618 10.76 -7.83 -35.15
CA VAL A 618 10.75 -9.13 -35.81
C VAL A 618 11.48 -9.16 -37.16
N LYS A 619 12.10 -8.04 -37.58
CA LYS A 619 12.88 -7.91 -38.81
C LYS A 619 14.38 -7.67 -38.58
N ASN A 620 14.83 -7.61 -37.32
CA ASN A 620 16.22 -7.28 -36.95
C ASN A 620 16.72 -5.93 -37.54
N GLY A 621 15.79 -5.00 -37.74
CA GLY A 621 16.03 -3.66 -38.28
C GLY A 621 15.94 -3.55 -39.80
N GLN A 622 15.42 -4.57 -40.49
CA GLN A 622 15.12 -4.51 -41.92
C GLN A 622 13.68 -4.03 -42.15
N GLY A 623 13.42 -3.37 -43.29
CA GLY A 623 12.05 -3.11 -43.73
C GLY A 623 11.34 -4.42 -44.11
N LEU A 624 10.02 -4.49 -43.90
CA LEU A 624 9.15 -5.52 -44.46
C LEU A 624 9.03 -5.38 -45.97
N ILE A 625 8.86 -4.14 -46.46
CA ILE A 625 8.75 -3.82 -47.88
C ILE A 625 9.69 -2.65 -48.19
N THR A 626 10.58 -2.84 -49.16
CA THR A 626 11.61 -1.86 -49.55
C THR A 626 11.55 -1.53 -51.03
N ARG A 627 12.06 -0.35 -51.42
CA ARG A 627 12.18 0.06 -52.84
C ARG A 627 12.99 -0.91 -53.72
N SER A 628 13.83 -1.76 -53.12
CA SER A 628 14.61 -2.79 -53.81
C SER A 628 13.82 -4.06 -54.15
N MET A 629 12.61 -4.25 -53.61
CA MET A 629 11.77 -5.40 -53.94
C MET A 629 11.10 -5.24 -55.32
N PRO A 630 10.89 -6.33 -56.09
CA PRO A 630 10.22 -6.27 -57.39
C PRO A 630 8.86 -5.56 -57.34
N ASN A 631 8.67 -4.59 -58.23
CA ASN A 631 7.51 -3.70 -58.33
C ASN A 631 7.24 -2.77 -57.13
N CYS A 632 8.10 -2.72 -56.10
CA CYS A 632 7.88 -1.87 -54.92
C CYS A 632 8.48 -0.45 -55.02
N ASN A 633 9.23 -0.12 -56.07
CA ASN A 633 9.75 1.24 -56.28
C ASN A 633 8.69 2.17 -56.90
N VAL A 634 7.74 2.62 -56.07
CA VAL A 634 6.68 3.59 -56.40
C VAL A 634 7.05 5.00 -55.95
N ASP A 635 6.23 6.02 -56.23
CA ASP A 635 6.55 7.42 -55.90
C ASP A 635 6.70 7.60 -54.38
N TRP A 636 5.64 7.34 -53.61
CA TRP A 636 5.67 7.21 -52.15
C TRP A 636 5.43 5.76 -51.72
N LEU A 637 6.41 5.14 -51.06
CA LEU A 637 6.32 3.78 -50.52
C LEU A 637 5.95 3.86 -49.03
N PHE A 638 4.66 4.07 -48.76
CA PHE A 638 4.09 4.31 -47.44
C PHE A 638 2.64 3.80 -47.33
N ASP A 639 1.91 4.28 -46.31
CA ASP A 639 0.48 4.06 -46.05
C ASP A 639 0.05 2.60 -46.20
N PRO A 640 0.56 1.70 -45.33
CA PRO A 640 0.16 0.31 -45.29
C PRO A 640 -1.28 0.17 -44.75
N ALA A 641 -2.06 -0.73 -45.37
CA ALA A 641 -3.30 -1.27 -44.81
C ALA A 641 -3.30 -2.80 -44.91
N VAL A 642 -3.66 -3.48 -43.83
CA VAL A 642 -3.63 -4.96 -43.77
C VAL A 642 -5.03 -5.53 -43.59
N LEU A 643 -5.34 -6.54 -44.40
CA LEU A 643 -6.50 -7.42 -44.22
C LEU A 643 -6.03 -8.82 -43.82
N VAL A 644 -6.61 -9.37 -42.75
CA VAL A 644 -6.64 -10.81 -42.51
C VAL A 644 -7.93 -11.34 -43.12
N ASP A 645 -7.84 -12.29 -44.03
CA ASP A 645 -8.99 -12.93 -44.68
C ASP A 645 -9.53 -14.11 -43.82
N ASP A 646 -10.74 -14.58 -44.12
CA ASP A 646 -11.43 -15.62 -43.33
C ASP A 646 -10.67 -16.96 -43.30
N ASP A 647 -9.76 -17.19 -44.25
CA ASP A 647 -8.88 -18.38 -44.32
C ASP A 647 -7.56 -18.21 -43.53
N GLY A 648 -7.37 -17.06 -42.87
CA GLY A 648 -6.14 -16.69 -42.16
C GLY A 648 -5.05 -16.09 -43.07
N THR A 649 -5.29 -15.89 -44.36
CA THR A 649 -4.34 -15.22 -45.25
C THR A 649 -4.25 -13.73 -44.92
N GLY A 650 -3.03 -13.23 -44.69
CA GLY A 650 -2.74 -11.79 -44.68
C GLY A 650 -2.55 -11.21 -46.08
N TYR A 651 -3.08 -10.00 -46.29
CA TYR A 651 -2.86 -9.17 -47.48
C TYR A 651 -2.49 -7.75 -47.05
N ILE A 652 -1.47 -7.17 -47.67
CA ILE A 652 -1.04 -5.78 -47.41
C ILE A 652 -1.16 -4.94 -48.68
N TYR A 653 -1.82 -3.79 -48.54
CA TYR A 653 -2.05 -2.77 -49.56
C TYR A 653 -1.23 -1.55 -49.18
N PHE A 654 -0.60 -0.87 -50.15
CA PHE A 654 0.31 0.23 -49.84
C PHE A 654 0.62 1.11 -51.04
N GLY A 655 1.20 2.28 -50.77
CA GLY A 655 1.84 3.14 -51.76
C GLY A 655 0.92 4.19 -52.38
N GLY A 656 1.55 5.30 -52.78
CA GLY A 656 0.87 6.49 -53.26
C GLY A 656 1.84 7.46 -53.93
N GLY A 657 1.50 8.75 -53.90
CA GLY A 657 2.17 9.79 -54.66
C GLY A 657 1.66 9.88 -56.10
N VAL A 658 1.88 11.03 -56.74
CA VAL A 658 1.34 11.39 -58.06
C VAL A 658 2.50 11.77 -58.98
N PRO A 659 2.98 10.84 -59.82
CA PRO A 659 3.97 11.15 -60.84
C PRO A 659 3.48 12.28 -61.75
N LYS A 660 4.39 13.18 -62.15
CA LYS A 660 4.05 14.39 -62.90
C LYS A 660 3.24 14.10 -64.17
N GLY A 661 2.00 14.61 -64.24
CA GLY A 661 1.09 14.40 -65.38
C GLY A 661 0.39 13.04 -65.39
N LYS A 662 0.32 12.36 -64.24
CA LYS A 662 -0.42 11.10 -64.02
C LYS A 662 -1.60 11.26 -63.06
N ASP A 663 -2.09 12.48 -62.92
CA ASP A 663 -3.14 12.89 -61.97
C ASP A 663 -4.38 11.98 -62.00
N ALA A 664 -4.83 11.53 -63.17
CA ALA A 664 -5.98 10.62 -63.32
C ALA A 664 -5.64 9.13 -63.09
N GLU A 665 -4.41 8.70 -63.40
CA GLU A 665 -3.95 7.31 -63.29
C GLU A 665 -2.50 7.26 -62.73
N PRO A 666 -2.29 7.46 -61.41
CA PRO A 666 -0.95 7.55 -60.83
C PRO A 666 -0.14 6.26 -60.94
N GLY A 667 -0.81 5.10 -60.87
CA GLY A 667 -0.18 3.78 -60.99
C GLY A 667 0.73 3.39 -59.82
N THR A 668 0.56 4.04 -58.66
CA THR A 668 1.46 3.97 -57.50
C THR A 668 1.00 3.05 -56.35
N ALA A 669 -0.27 2.65 -56.28
CA ALA A 669 -0.73 1.67 -55.29
C ALA A 669 -0.26 0.23 -55.62
N ARG A 670 -0.07 -0.57 -54.59
CA ARG A 670 0.41 -1.96 -54.64
C ARG A 670 -0.36 -2.84 -53.67
N ILE A 671 -0.39 -4.14 -53.98
CA ILE A 671 -0.94 -5.20 -53.14
C ILE A 671 0.08 -6.34 -53.07
N ALA A 672 0.32 -6.90 -51.88
CA ALA A 672 1.09 -8.13 -51.70
C ALA A 672 0.35 -9.11 -50.77
N LYS A 673 0.45 -10.42 -51.04
CA LYS A 673 0.08 -11.44 -50.06
C LYS A 673 1.19 -11.53 -49.02
N LEU A 674 0.84 -11.51 -47.74
CA LEU A 674 1.77 -11.74 -46.64
C LEU A 674 2.11 -13.24 -46.54
N GLY A 675 3.28 -13.55 -45.98
CA GLY A 675 3.60 -14.90 -45.54
C GLY A 675 2.78 -15.30 -44.31
N SER A 676 2.73 -16.60 -44.02
CA SER A 676 2.07 -17.13 -42.82
C SER A 676 2.77 -16.73 -41.51
N ASP A 677 3.94 -16.10 -41.60
CA ASP A 677 4.65 -15.48 -40.49
C ASP A 677 4.19 -14.03 -40.22
N PHE A 678 3.46 -13.42 -41.16
CA PHE A 678 3.04 -12.00 -41.19
C PHE A 678 4.20 -10.98 -41.17
N THR A 679 5.45 -11.44 -41.33
CA THR A 679 6.68 -10.62 -41.41
C THR A 679 7.43 -10.78 -42.74
N SER A 680 6.80 -11.40 -43.74
CA SER A 680 7.30 -11.55 -45.11
C SER A 680 6.19 -11.31 -46.14
N ILE A 681 6.57 -11.17 -47.42
CA ILE A 681 5.63 -11.15 -48.55
C ILE A 681 5.86 -12.37 -49.46
N VAL A 682 4.80 -12.87 -50.09
CA VAL A 682 4.83 -14.04 -50.97
C VAL A 682 4.76 -13.59 -52.42
N GLY A 683 5.81 -13.90 -53.19
CA GLY A 683 5.89 -13.60 -54.62
C GLY A 683 6.30 -12.15 -54.90
N THR A 684 5.57 -11.48 -55.81
CA THR A 684 5.84 -10.10 -56.25
C THR A 684 4.61 -9.25 -56.02
N ALA A 685 4.81 -8.01 -55.54
CA ALA A 685 3.72 -7.06 -55.33
C ALA A 685 3.02 -6.74 -56.67
N GLN A 686 1.69 -6.79 -56.68
CA GLN A 686 0.86 -6.51 -57.85
C GLN A 686 0.49 -5.03 -57.88
N SER A 687 0.37 -4.46 -59.08
CA SER A 687 -0.04 -3.06 -59.25
C SER A 687 -1.55 -2.89 -59.14
N LEU A 688 -1.98 -1.94 -58.32
CA LEU A 688 -3.36 -1.46 -58.26
C LEU A 688 -3.40 -0.05 -58.87
N ASN A 689 -4.44 0.23 -59.66
CA ASN A 689 -4.61 1.51 -60.34
C ASN A 689 -5.94 2.18 -59.90
N PRO A 690 -6.02 2.79 -58.70
CA PRO A 690 -7.17 3.59 -58.31
C PRO A 690 -7.18 4.91 -59.09
N PRO A 691 -8.32 5.32 -59.68
CA PRO A 691 -8.39 6.57 -60.43
C PRO A 691 -8.20 7.76 -59.49
N TYR A 692 -7.27 8.65 -59.83
CA TYR A 692 -6.87 9.81 -59.03
C TYR A 692 -6.40 9.49 -57.60
N LEU A 693 -5.69 8.38 -57.40
CA LEU A 693 -5.01 8.04 -56.13
C LEU A 693 -4.13 9.20 -55.60
N PHE A 694 -4.03 9.31 -54.27
CA PHE A 694 -3.01 10.09 -53.56
C PHE A 694 -2.26 9.23 -52.54
N GLU A 695 -2.96 8.77 -51.50
CA GLU A 695 -2.41 8.13 -50.30
C GLU A 695 -3.53 7.37 -49.54
N ASP A 696 -3.32 7.02 -48.27
CA ASP A 696 -4.34 6.46 -47.37
C ASP A 696 -5.00 5.18 -47.93
N ALA A 697 -4.21 4.12 -48.07
CA ALA A 697 -4.79 2.82 -48.41
C ALA A 697 -5.73 2.35 -47.28
N GLY A 698 -6.87 1.79 -47.64
CA GLY A 698 -7.78 1.10 -46.74
C GLY A 698 -8.33 -0.17 -47.37
N ILE A 699 -8.70 -1.15 -46.55
CA ILE A 699 -9.26 -2.41 -47.04
C ILE A 699 -10.24 -3.02 -46.04
N ASN A 700 -11.41 -3.42 -46.52
CA ASN A 700 -12.38 -4.19 -45.77
C ASN A 700 -12.87 -5.40 -46.57
N LYS A 701 -13.18 -6.50 -45.89
CA LYS A 701 -14.02 -7.56 -46.44
C LYS A 701 -15.46 -7.33 -46.02
N ILE A 702 -16.38 -7.27 -46.97
CA ILE A 702 -17.81 -7.03 -46.73
C ILE A 702 -18.61 -8.07 -47.52
N GLY A 703 -19.07 -9.11 -46.82
CA GLY A 703 -19.60 -10.31 -47.45
C GLY A 703 -18.55 -10.98 -48.33
N LYS A 704 -18.88 -11.22 -49.61
CA LYS A 704 -17.96 -11.79 -50.61
C LYS A 704 -17.01 -10.77 -51.28
N ASN A 705 -17.15 -9.48 -50.95
CA ASN A 705 -16.45 -8.40 -51.63
C ASN A 705 -15.25 -7.93 -50.80
N TYR A 706 -14.15 -7.64 -51.47
CA TYR A 706 -13.03 -6.86 -50.97
C TYR A 706 -13.26 -5.42 -51.43
N VAL A 707 -13.39 -4.50 -50.47
CA VAL A 707 -13.62 -3.08 -50.69
C VAL A 707 -12.33 -2.36 -50.33
N TYR A 708 -11.55 -1.99 -51.34
CA TYR A 708 -10.36 -1.15 -51.19
C TYR A 708 -10.79 0.32 -51.18
N SER A 709 -10.38 1.07 -50.16
CA SER A 709 -10.60 2.50 -50.05
C SER A 709 -9.28 3.28 -50.20
N TYR A 710 -9.37 4.53 -50.65
CA TYR A 710 -8.21 5.41 -50.84
C TYR A 710 -8.57 6.89 -50.86
N CYS A 711 -7.63 7.75 -50.48
CA CYS A 711 -7.75 9.20 -50.60
C CYS A 711 -7.41 9.67 -52.03
N THR A 712 -8.24 10.55 -52.60
CA THR A 712 -8.01 11.14 -53.93
C THR A 712 -7.06 12.33 -53.91
N ASN A 713 -6.35 12.56 -55.00
CA ASN A 713 -5.38 13.67 -55.08
C ASN A 713 -6.02 15.04 -55.26
N TRP A 714 -5.16 16.06 -55.25
CA TRP A 714 -5.53 17.48 -55.31
C TRP A 714 -5.83 18.00 -56.72
N ASN A 715 -5.93 17.14 -57.73
CA ASN A 715 -6.20 17.52 -59.13
C ASN A 715 -7.23 16.61 -59.82
N THR A 716 -8.43 16.52 -59.24
CA THR A 716 -9.55 15.72 -59.78
C THR A 716 -10.38 16.44 -60.86
N GLY A 717 -9.90 17.57 -61.39
CA GLY A 717 -10.65 18.41 -62.32
C GLY A 717 -11.07 17.69 -63.61
N GLY A 718 -12.33 17.88 -64.02
CA GLY A 718 -12.87 17.33 -65.28
C GLY A 718 -13.11 15.82 -65.30
N ASN A 719 -13.09 15.14 -64.15
CA ASN A 719 -13.39 13.71 -64.08
C ASN A 719 -14.89 13.41 -64.35
N ASN A 720 -15.17 12.26 -64.98
CA ASN A 720 -16.53 11.79 -65.27
C ASN A 720 -17.06 10.77 -64.24
N ILE A 721 -16.41 10.62 -63.08
CA ILE A 721 -16.71 9.58 -62.07
C ILE A 721 -17.21 10.14 -60.73
N GLY A 722 -17.45 11.46 -60.64
CA GLY A 722 -18.10 12.12 -59.50
C GLY A 722 -17.23 12.30 -58.26
N ILE A 723 -15.91 12.16 -58.38
CA ILE A 723 -14.98 12.44 -57.28
C ILE A 723 -14.59 13.93 -57.22
N SER A 724 -14.00 14.32 -56.10
CA SER A 724 -13.46 15.65 -55.81
C SER A 724 -12.11 15.50 -55.10
N ASN A 725 -11.39 16.59 -54.83
CA ASN A 725 -10.07 16.55 -54.21
C ASN A 725 -10.09 16.06 -52.75
N ALA A 726 -9.09 15.25 -52.36
CA ALA A 726 -8.86 14.79 -50.99
C ALA A 726 -10.08 14.13 -50.31
N VAL A 727 -10.84 13.33 -51.07
CA VAL A 727 -12.01 12.57 -50.61
C VAL A 727 -11.71 11.07 -50.63
N ILE A 728 -12.29 10.33 -49.69
CA ILE A 728 -12.17 8.88 -49.67
C ILE A 728 -13.09 8.29 -50.74
N SER A 729 -12.51 7.46 -51.61
CA SER A 729 -13.19 6.73 -52.67
C SER A 729 -12.95 5.24 -52.54
N THR A 730 -13.76 4.42 -53.23
CA THR A 730 -13.75 2.96 -53.10
C THR A 730 -13.64 2.25 -54.44
N MET A 731 -12.97 1.10 -54.41
CA MET A 731 -12.96 0.09 -55.46
C MET A 731 -13.38 -1.27 -54.88
N ILE A 732 -14.06 -2.08 -55.68
CA ILE A 732 -14.61 -3.38 -55.26
C ILE A 732 -14.06 -4.51 -56.14
N SER A 733 -13.67 -5.61 -55.51
CA SER A 733 -13.37 -6.90 -56.16
C SER A 733 -14.01 -8.06 -55.41
N THR A 734 -14.05 -9.25 -56.03
CA THR A 734 -14.27 -10.54 -55.37
C THR A 734 -12.98 -11.36 -55.26
N ASN A 735 -11.82 -10.72 -55.44
CA ASN A 735 -10.48 -11.28 -55.29
C ASN A 735 -9.58 -10.25 -54.58
N PRO A 736 -8.81 -10.62 -53.54
CA PRO A 736 -8.04 -9.67 -52.74
C PRO A 736 -6.80 -9.10 -53.45
N MET A 737 -6.32 -9.72 -54.53
CA MET A 737 -5.09 -9.30 -55.22
C MET A 737 -5.34 -8.53 -56.53
N SER A 738 -6.54 -8.62 -57.09
CA SER A 738 -6.77 -8.25 -58.50
C SER A 738 -8.25 -7.98 -58.81
N GLY A 739 -8.54 -7.41 -59.98
CA GLY A 739 -9.91 -7.27 -60.50
C GLY A 739 -10.74 -6.13 -59.90
N PHE A 740 -10.16 -5.30 -59.02
CA PHE A 740 -10.79 -4.13 -58.44
C PHE A 740 -11.32 -3.14 -59.49
N LYS A 741 -12.55 -2.67 -59.29
CA LYS A 741 -13.21 -1.63 -60.10
C LYS A 741 -13.73 -0.52 -59.21
N PHE A 742 -13.57 0.74 -59.62
CA PHE A 742 -14.13 1.89 -58.90
C PHE A 742 -15.65 1.75 -58.70
N ASP A 743 -16.14 2.09 -57.51
CA ASP A 743 -17.58 2.12 -57.19
C ASP A 743 -18.07 3.55 -56.92
N ARG A 744 -17.52 4.25 -55.92
CA ARG A 744 -17.94 5.60 -55.53
C ARG A 744 -16.96 6.36 -54.63
N LYS A 745 -17.16 7.67 -54.51
CA LYS A 745 -16.79 8.47 -53.33
C LYS A 745 -17.64 8.07 -52.11
N VAL A 746 -17.03 7.90 -50.94
CA VAL A 746 -17.71 7.53 -49.68
C VAL A 746 -17.63 8.59 -48.57
N PHE A 747 -16.57 9.39 -48.50
CA PHE A 747 -16.39 10.42 -47.46
C PHE A 747 -15.66 11.64 -48.05
N ASP A 748 -16.21 12.85 -47.87
CA ASP A 748 -15.56 14.09 -48.28
C ASP A 748 -14.36 14.46 -47.39
N ASN A 749 -13.59 15.48 -47.77
CA ASN A 749 -12.50 16.01 -46.95
C ASN A 749 -13.02 16.63 -45.63
N PRO A 750 -12.35 16.43 -44.47
CA PRO A 750 -12.76 16.98 -43.17
C PRO A 750 -13.00 18.50 -43.14
N SER A 751 -12.37 19.27 -44.03
CA SER A 751 -12.63 20.71 -44.22
C SER A 751 -14.10 21.05 -44.42
N LYS A 752 -14.87 20.15 -45.06
CA LYS A 752 -16.31 20.34 -45.37
C LYS A 752 -17.19 20.55 -44.15
N TRP A 753 -16.81 19.98 -43.00
CA TRP A 753 -17.62 20.04 -41.76
C TRP A 753 -16.87 20.63 -40.57
N LEU A 754 -15.55 20.45 -40.50
CA LEU A 754 -14.71 20.80 -39.34
C LEU A 754 -13.76 21.97 -39.60
N GLY A 755 -13.80 22.60 -40.79
CA GLY A 755 -12.89 23.69 -41.17
C GLY A 755 -11.41 23.30 -41.29
N SER A 756 -11.11 22.01 -41.16
CA SER A 756 -9.77 21.41 -41.24
C SER A 756 -9.29 21.29 -42.69
N ASN A 757 -8.59 22.29 -43.23
CA ASN A 757 -7.93 22.17 -44.53
C ASN A 757 -6.62 21.37 -44.42
N GLY A 758 -6.66 20.10 -44.81
CA GLY A 758 -5.52 19.18 -44.75
C GLY A 758 -5.77 17.92 -45.58
N ASN A 759 -4.88 16.93 -45.45
CA ASN A 759 -5.14 15.62 -46.04
C ASN A 759 -6.32 14.89 -45.36
N ASN A 760 -6.59 13.69 -45.85
CA ASN A 760 -7.71 12.86 -45.41
C ASN A 760 -7.16 11.43 -45.33
N HIS A 761 -7.14 10.86 -44.13
CA HIS A 761 -6.73 9.49 -43.85
C HIS A 761 -7.74 8.85 -42.91
N HIS A 762 -8.12 7.61 -43.17
CA HIS A 762 -9.24 6.94 -42.55
C HIS A 762 -8.99 5.43 -42.30
N SER A 763 -9.88 4.83 -41.52
CA SER A 763 -10.10 3.39 -41.50
C SER A 763 -11.57 3.09 -41.20
N PHE A 764 -12.20 2.23 -42.00
CA PHE A 764 -13.55 1.74 -41.74
C PHE A 764 -13.50 0.46 -40.91
N PHE A 765 -14.41 0.32 -39.94
CA PHE A 765 -14.48 -0.86 -39.08
C PHE A 765 -15.93 -1.20 -38.67
N LYS A 766 -16.17 -2.47 -38.34
CA LYS A 766 -17.43 -2.96 -37.76
C LYS A 766 -17.21 -3.28 -36.29
N PHE A 767 -17.96 -2.64 -35.40
CA PHE A 767 -17.89 -2.85 -33.95
C PHE A 767 -19.30 -2.96 -33.37
N LYS A 768 -19.53 -3.91 -32.46
CA LYS A 768 -20.82 -4.18 -31.79
C LYS A 768 -22.04 -4.03 -32.74
N ASN A 769 -21.95 -4.71 -33.88
CA ASN A 769 -22.93 -4.78 -34.98
C ASN A 769 -23.23 -3.49 -35.77
N LYS A 770 -22.49 -2.40 -35.56
CA LYS A 770 -22.57 -1.17 -36.36
C LYS A 770 -21.27 -0.92 -37.15
N TRP A 771 -21.36 -0.13 -38.22
CA TRP A 771 -20.19 0.30 -39.00
C TRP A 771 -19.81 1.74 -38.71
N TYR A 772 -18.51 1.98 -38.75
CA TYR A 772 -17.85 3.21 -38.34
C TYR A 772 -16.75 3.59 -39.31
N ILE A 773 -16.41 4.87 -39.32
CA ILE A 773 -15.17 5.41 -39.84
C ILE A 773 -14.41 6.05 -38.67
N CYS A 774 -13.13 5.75 -38.51
CA CYS A 774 -12.21 6.66 -37.84
C CYS A 774 -11.44 7.45 -38.91
N TYR A 775 -11.18 8.73 -38.65
CA TYR A 775 -10.51 9.63 -39.59
C TYR A 775 -9.83 10.80 -38.85
N HIS A 776 -8.81 11.42 -39.44
CA HIS A 776 -8.11 12.57 -38.82
C HIS A 776 -8.74 13.93 -39.15
N SER A 777 -8.49 14.96 -38.34
CA SER A 777 -8.74 16.37 -38.70
C SER A 777 -7.81 17.30 -37.93
N GLN A 778 -7.67 18.56 -38.36
CA GLN A 778 -6.94 19.63 -37.67
C GLN A 778 -7.81 20.38 -36.64
N TRP A 779 -8.86 19.76 -36.08
CA TRP A 779 -9.80 20.44 -35.18
C TRP A 779 -9.10 21.08 -33.97
N ILE A 780 -8.30 20.32 -33.21
CA ILE A 780 -7.68 20.84 -31.97
C ILE A 780 -6.81 22.08 -32.23
N GLN A 781 -5.92 22.05 -33.24
CA GLN A 781 -5.04 23.20 -33.53
C GLN A 781 -5.86 24.47 -33.86
N ASN A 782 -6.93 24.34 -34.65
CA ASN A 782 -7.78 25.45 -35.06
C ASN A 782 -8.48 26.10 -33.85
N GLN A 783 -8.88 25.29 -32.87
CA GLN A 783 -9.60 25.73 -31.68
C GLN A 783 -8.72 26.40 -30.62
N ILE A 784 -7.43 26.10 -30.61
CA ILE A 784 -6.42 26.76 -29.75
C ILE A 784 -5.64 27.89 -30.47
N GLY A 785 -5.91 28.14 -31.75
CA GLY A 785 -5.25 29.19 -32.54
C GLY A 785 -3.86 28.83 -33.09
N VAL A 786 -3.55 27.53 -33.18
CA VAL A 786 -2.32 27.00 -33.81
C VAL A 786 -2.59 26.66 -35.27
N SER A 787 -1.61 26.91 -36.13
CA SER A 787 -1.56 26.44 -37.51
C SER A 787 -0.27 25.65 -37.72
N GLY A 788 -0.37 24.45 -38.31
CA GLY A 788 0.82 23.73 -38.76
C GLY A 788 0.61 22.33 -39.32
N GLY A 789 -0.62 21.81 -39.37
CA GLY A 789 -0.88 20.42 -39.81
C GLY A 789 -0.81 19.41 -38.67
N TYR A 790 -1.22 19.80 -37.47
CA TYR A 790 -1.29 18.92 -36.29
C TYR A 790 -2.69 18.33 -36.17
N ARG A 791 -2.79 17.01 -36.21
CA ARG A 791 -4.05 16.30 -36.49
C ARG A 791 -4.49 15.43 -35.31
N CYS A 792 -5.80 15.41 -35.07
CA CYS A 792 -6.50 14.66 -34.03
C CYS A 792 -7.56 13.76 -34.68
N SER A 793 -7.81 12.58 -34.11
CA SER A 793 -8.72 11.60 -34.72
C SER A 793 -10.14 11.65 -34.17
N HIS A 794 -11.09 11.29 -35.03
CA HIS A 794 -12.53 11.32 -34.85
C HIS A 794 -13.13 9.96 -35.19
N VAL A 795 -14.27 9.61 -34.62
CA VAL A 795 -15.10 8.46 -35.00
C VAL A 795 -16.53 8.92 -35.31
N ASP A 796 -17.06 8.52 -36.47
CA ASP A 796 -18.45 8.76 -36.89
C ASP A 796 -19.06 7.50 -37.54
N TYR A 797 -20.38 7.46 -37.68
CA TYR A 797 -21.08 6.31 -38.27
C TYR A 797 -20.86 6.20 -39.79
N ALA A 798 -20.60 4.98 -40.29
CA ALA A 798 -20.51 4.68 -41.71
C ALA A 798 -21.73 3.86 -42.17
N ASN A 799 -22.35 4.27 -43.28
CA ASN A 799 -23.43 3.52 -43.90
C ASN A 799 -22.86 2.43 -44.81
N VAL A 800 -23.16 1.16 -44.52
CA VAL A 800 -22.65 -0.02 -45.21
C VAL A 800 -23.81 -0.97 -45.54
N ASP A 801 -23.91 -1.35 -46.80
CA ASP A 801 -24.80 -2.42 -47.26
C ASP A 801 -24.01 -3.74 -47.28
N GLU A 802 -24.15 -4.53 -46.23
CA GLU A 802 -23.50 -5.84 -46.11
C GLU A 802 -24.03 -6.85 -47.16
N SER A 803 -25.26 -6.67 -47.64
CA SER A 803 -25.90 -7.57 -48.60
C SER A 803 -25.39 -7.35 -50.03
N ALA A 804 -25.16 -6.10 -50.42
CA ALA A 804 -24.46 -5.73 -51.65
C ALA A 804 -22.93 -5.85 -51.54
N GLY A 805 -22.41 -5.89 -50.31
CA GLY A 805 -20.98 -5.88 -49.99
C GLY A 805 -20.34 -4.53 -50.30
N LYS A 806 -20.95 -3.41 -49.86
CA LYS A 806 -20.54 -2.05 -50.23
C LYS A 806 -20.57 -1.06 -49.07
N ILE A 807 -19.55 -0.20 -49.00
CA ILE A 807 -19.62 1.03 -48.23
C ILE A 807 -20.44 2.04 -49.05
N MET A 808 -21.55 2.51 -48.49
CA MET A 808 -22.50 3.39 -49.18
C MET A 808 -22.16 4.87 -49.00
N GLY A 809 -21.60 5.23 -47.85
CA GLY A 809 -21.03 6.56 -47.57
C GLY A 809 -21.08 6.95 -46.09
N VAL A 810 -20.52 8.11 -45.77
CA VAL A 810 -20.53 8.75 -44.44
C VAL A 810 -21.23 10.11 -44.57
N SER A 811 -22.25 10.37 -43.77
CA SER A 811 -23.12 11.56 -43.92
C SER A 811 -22.41 12.87 -43.53
N ALA A 812 -21.66 12.83 -42.43
CA ALA A 812 -20.81 13.93 -41.96
C ALA A 812 -19.69 13.39 -41.05
N GLY A 813 -18.56 14.09 -41.01
CA GLY A 813 -17.64 14.02 -39.87
C GLY A 813 -18.05 15.07 -38.83
N THR A 814 -18.05 14.73 -37.54
CA THR A 814 -18.65 15.55 -36.49
C THR A 814 -17.78 15.72 -35.25
N VAL A 815 -18.16 16.69 -34.41
CA VAL A 815 -17.63 16.84 -33.03
C VAL A 815 -18.51 16.16 -31.99
N LYS A 816 -19.79 15.87 -32.29
CA LYS A 816 -20.62 15.03 -31.43
C LYS A 816 -20.00 13.62 -31.34
N GLY A 817 -19.57 13.09 -32.48
CA GLY A 817 -19.17 11.70 -32.63
C GLY A 817 -20.37 10.76 -32.53
N VAL A 818 -20.06 9.50 -32.26
CA VAL A 818 -21.05 8.41 -32.13
C VAL A 818 -21.64 8.38 -30.73
N ASP A 819 -22.81 7.76 -30.60
CA ASP A 819 -23.43 7.52 -29.29
C ASP A 819 -22.73 6.33 -28.61
N GLN A 820 -22.58 6.40 -27.29
CA GLN A 820 -22.00 5.32 -26.47
C GLN A 820 -22.75 4.01 -26.71
N VAL A 821 -22.04 2.91 -26.99
CA VAL A 821 -22.70 1.64 -27.37
C VAL A 821 -23.10 0.76 -26.19
N GLU A 822 -22.48 0.91 -25.02
CA GLU A 822 -22.89 0.29 -23.75
C GLU A 822 -22.36 1.10 -22.55
N PRO A 823 -22.95 0.99 -21.34
CA PRO A 823 -22.45 1.66 -20.14
C PRO A 823 -21.08 1.11 -19.68
N VAL A 824 -20.29 1.96 -19.02
CA VAL A 824 -19.07 1.54 -18.33
C VAL A 824 -19.43 0.86 -17.01
N ASP A 825 -19.12 -0.43 -16.91
CA ASP A 825 -19.31 -1.23 -15.68
C ASP A 825 -18.21 -0.90 -14.65
N ALA A 826 -18.56 -0.06 -13.67
CA ALA A 826 -17.66 0.37 -12.61
C ALA A 826 -17.49 -0.66 -11.48
N THR A 827 -18.10 -1.85 -11.56
CA THR A 827 -17.75 -2.97 -10.66
C THR A 827 -16.42 -3.65 -11.03
N LYS A 828 -15.85 -3.29 -12.18
CA LYS A 828 -14.52 -3.72 -12.64
C LYS A 828 -13.47 -2.65 -12.38
N THR A 829 -12.21 -3.06 -12.31
CA THR A 829 -11.08 -2.12 -12.27
C THR A 829 -10.93 -1.39 -13.61
N ILE A 830 -11.11 -0.08 -13.59
CA ILE A 830 -10.97 0.83 -14.72
C ILE A 830 -9.65 1.59 -14.55
N GLN A 831 -8.84 1.72 -15.61
CA GLN A 831 -7.62 2.53 -15.54
C GLN A 831 -7.99 4.03 -15.56
N ALA A 832 -7.27 4.87 -14.83
CA ALA A 832 -7.62 6.28 -14.67
C ALA A 832 -7.53 7.05 -16.01
N GLU A 833 -6.63 6.64 -16.90
CA GLU A 833 -6.48 7.14 -18.26
C GLU A 833 -7.58 6.69 -19.23
N CYS A 834 -8.61 5.97 -18.75
CA CYS A 834 -9.83 5.69 -19.49
C CYS A 834 -10.88 6.77 -19.19
N PHE A 835 -11.00 7.75 -20.08
CA PHE A 835 -11.96 8.85 -19.93
C PHE A 835 -12.54 9.32 -21.27
N ALA A 836 -13.70 9.99 -21.22
CA ALA A 836 -14.28 10.69 -22.35
C ALA A 836 -13.79 12.14 -22.43
N TRP A 837 -13.62 12.78 -21.26
CA TRP A 837 -13.28 14.21 -21.12
C TRP A 837 -12.25 14.42 -20.01
N GLN A 838 -11.51 15.53 -20.10
CA GLN A 838 -10.50 15.92 -19.11
C GLN A 838 -10.32 17.43 -19.07
N SER A 839 -9.75 17.93 -17.97
CA SER A 839 -9.26 19.29 -17.87
C SER A 839 -8.07 19.43 -16.91
N GLY A 840 -6.98 20.02 -17.39
CA GLY A 840 -5.82 20.37 -16.57
C GLY A 840 -4.96 19.19 -16.08
N ILE A 841 -5.07 18.03 -16.74
CA ILE A 841 -4.30 16.82 -16.42
C ILE A 841 -3.18 16.58 -17.44
N GLU A 842 -2.27 15.68 -17.08
CA GLU A 842 -1.36 14.99 -18.00
C GLU A 842 -1.57 13.48 -17.93
N VAL A 843 -1.12 12.73 -18.94
CA VAL A 843 -1.16 11.26 -18.94
C VAL A 843 0.25 10.73 -19.21
N ASN A 844 0.83 10.05 -18.22
CA ASN A 844 2.26 9.70 -18.16
C ASN A 844 2.47 8.21 -17.80
N TYR A 845 3.61 7.63 -18.17
CA TYR A 845 3.94 6.23 -17.86
C TYR A 845 4.16 6.01 -16.35
N VAL A 846 3.67 4.87 -15.83
CA VAL A 846 3.92 4.43 -14.45
C VAL A 846 5.30 3.80 -14.37
N GLY A 847 6.31 4.63 -14.10
CA GLY A 847 7.72 4.24 -14.04
C GLY A 847 8.19 3.68 -15.39
N ASN A 848 8.85 2.52 -15.36
CA ASN A 848 9.34 1.81 -16.55
C ASN A 848 8.33 0.75 -17.08
N SER A 849 7.04 0.88 -16.78
CA SER A 849 6.00 -0.07 -17.22
C SER A 849 5.22 0.43 -18.45
N THR A 850 4.42 -0.44 -19.06
CA THR A 850 3.49 -0.09 -20.15
C THR A 850 2.12 0.38 -19.66
N ARG A 851 1.97 0.73 -18.37
CA ARG A 851 0.74 1.30 -17.81
C ARG A 851 0.87 2.81 -17.76
N MET A 852 -0.24 3.52 -17.96
CA MET A 852 -0.28 4.97 -17.81
C MET A 852 -0.91 5.34 -16.45
N ALA A 853 -0.85 6.62 -16.12
CA ALA A 853 -1.55 7.23 -15.01
C ALA A 853 -1.88 8.69 -15.36
N VAL A 854 -2.94 9.22 -14.76
CA VAL A 854 -3.37 10.60 -14.90
C VAL A 854 -2.74 11.44 -13.79
N SER A 855 -1.85 12.36 -14.16
CA SER A 855 -1.31 13.37 -13.24
C SER A 855 -2.22 14.60 -13.23
N GLY A 856 -2.44 15.22 -12.07
CA GLY A 856 -3.14 16.50 -11.98
C GLY A 856 -2.94 17.21 -10.64
N LYS A 857 -3.51 18.41 -10.53
CA LYS A 857 -3.40 19.30 -9.35
C LYS A 857 -4.76 19.85 -8.94
N ASN A 858 -4.82 20.74 -7.94
CA ASN A 858 -6.05 21.43 -7.51
C ASN A 858 -6.93 21.86 -8.69
N GLY A 859 -8.15 21.31 -8.74
CA GLY A 859 -9.17 21.63 -9.74
C GLY A 859 -9.02 20.90 -11.07
N SER A 860 -7.93 20.17 -11.31
CA SER A 860 -7.81 19.25 -12.45
C SER A 860 -8.82 18.10 -12.33
N TRP A 861 -9.28 17.55 -13.45
CA TRP A 861 -10.26 16.47 -13.45
C TRP A 861 -10.28 15.61 -14.71
N ILE A 862 -10.84 14.41 -14.57
CA ILE A 862 -11.26 13.52 -15.67
C ILE A 862 -12.76 13.18 -15.53
N GLY A 863 -13.40 12.87 -16.65
CA GLY A 863 -14.82 12.54 -16.72
C GLY A 863 -15.10 11.39 -17.69
N LEU A 864 -15.89 10.42 -17.24
CA LEU A 864 -16.39 9.31 -18.03
C LEU A 864 -17.86 9.52 -18.38
N SER A 865 -18.28 9.06 -19.56
CA SER A 865 -19.69 9.02 -19.92
C SER A 865 -20.36 7.71 -19.50
N GLY A 866 -21.62 7.78 -19.07
CA GLY A 866 -22.51 6.63 -18.89
C GLY A 866 -21.95 5.49 -18.04
N VAL A 867 -21.46 5.79 -16.85
CA VAL A 867 -20.99 4.78 -15.87
C VAL A 867 -22.19 4.15 -15.16
N GLN A 868 -22.11 2.84 -14.88
CA GLN A 868 -23.11 2.10 -14.11
C GLN A 868 -22.42 1.19 -13.07
N ALA A 869 -22.93 1.20 -11.84
CA ALA A 869 -22.53 0.31 -10.75
C ALA A 869 -23.71 0.16 -9.79
N LYS A 870 -24.40 -0.99 -9.84
CA LYS A 870 -25.60 -1.23 -9.03
C LYS A 870 -25.24 -1.93 -7.72
N GLY A 871 -25.83 -1.47 -6.61
CA GLY A 871 -25.69 -2.07 -5.29
C GLY A 871 -24.32 -1.86 -4.63
N VAL A 872 -23.53 -0.88 -5.10
CA VAL A 872 -22.22 -0.53 -4.53
C VAL A 872 -22.36 0.47 -3.39
N ASN A 873 -21.45 0.42 -2.41
CA ASN A 873 -21.39 1.35 -1.27
C ASN A 873 -19.96 1.84 -0.96
N LYS A 874 -18.93 1.32 -1.63
CA LYS A 874 -17.56 1.82 -1.57
C LYS A 874 -17.01 2.14 -2.96
N PHE A 875 -16.06 3.08 -3.00
CA PHE A 875 -15.17 3.35 -4.12
C PHE A 875 -13.72 3.12 -3.67
N LYS A 876 -12.91 2.54 -4.55
CA LYS A 876 -11.47 2.37 -4.38
C LYS A 876 -10.71 3.00 -5.53
N ALA A 877 -9.59 3.66 -5.23
CA ALA A 877 -8.65 4.18 -6.21
C ALA A 877 -7.21 3.84 -5.83
N ARG A 878 -6.39 3.55 -6.84
CA ARG A 878 -4.95 3.44 -6.73
C ARG A 878 -4.30 4.76 -7.12
N VAL A 879 -3.58 5.38 -6.18
CA VAL A 879 -3.15 6.78 -6.25
C VAL A 879 -1.74 6.94 -5.68
N SER A 880 -0.96 7.87 -6.23
CA SER A 880 0.25 8.40 -5.60
C SER A 880 0.12 9.92 -5.36
N ALA A 881 0.48 10.39 -4.17
CA ALA A 881 0.31 11.76 -3.72
C ALA A 881 1.40 12.16 -2.69
N PRO A 882 2.54 12.71 -3.12
CA PRO A 882 3.64 13.05 -2.22
C PRO A 882 3.26 14.01 -1.08
N CYS A 883 2.37 14.96 -1.35
CA CYS A 883 1.83 15.88 -0.34
C CYS A 883 0.43 15.50 0.18
N GLY A 884 -0.01 14.26 -0.05
CA GLY A 884 -1.41 13.88 0.10
C GLY A 884 -2.31 14.64 -0.89
N GLY A 885 -3.61 14.46 -0.74
CA GLY A 885 -4.61 15.06 -1.62
C GLY A 885 -6.01 14.55 -1.35
N ALA A 886 -6.89 14.70 -2.34
CA ALA A 886 -8.22 14.11 -2.34
C ALA A 886 -8.81 14.01 -3.76
N ILE A 887 -9.75 13.08 -3.96
CA ILE A 887 -10.56 12.97 -5.19
C ILE A 887 -12.05 13.14 -4.83
N ARG A 888 -12.69 14.20 -5.34
CA ARG A 888 -14.15 14.37 -5.27
C ARG A 888 -14.82 13.61 -6.42
N ILE A 889 -15.78 12.76 -6.09
CA ILE A 889 -16.54 11.92 -7.03
C ILE A 889 -17.91 12.57 -7.26
N THR A 890 -18.24 12.91 -8.51
CA THR A 890 -19.47 13.66 -8.85
C THR A 890 -20.18 13.10 -10.08
N THR A 891 -21.51 13.24 -10.13
CA THR A 891 -22.35 12.77 -11.26
C THR A 891 -22.77 13.91 -12.19
N GLY A 892 -22.88 13.62 -13.49
CA GLY A 892 -23.39 14.52 -14.54
C GLY A 892 -22.48 15.70 -14.91
N SER A 893 -21.66 16.21 -13.98
CA SER A 893 -20.58 17.16 -14.25
C SER A 893 -19.57 17.16 -13.10
N ALA A 894 -18.37 17.72 -13.32
CA ALA A 894 -17.34 17.88 -12.29
C ALA A 894 -17.77 18.75 -11.08
N ASN A 895 -18.88 19.49 -11.17
CA ASN A 895 -19.52 20.24 -10.07
C ASN A 895 -20.95 19.73 -9.78
N GLY A 896 -21.28 18.51 -10.17
CA GLY A 896 -22.61 17.91 -9.96
C GLY A 896 -22.80 17.31 -8.56
N PRO A 897 -23.87 16.52 -8.34
CA PRO A 897 -24.11 15.85 -7.07
C PRO A 897 -22.94 14.92 -6.68
N VAL A 898 -22.50 15.03 -5.43
CA VAL A 898 -21.35 14.29 -4.89
C VAL A 898 -21.79 12.88 -4.48
N LEU A 899 -21.09 11.86 -4.98
CA LEU A 899 -21.22 10.48 -4.52
C LEU A 899 -20.27 10.14 -3.37
N GLY A 900 -19.13 10.82 -3.28
CA GLY A 900 -18.17 10.63 -2.18
C GLY A 900 -16.91 11.48 -2.35
N TYR A 901 -16.09 11.49 -1.31
CA TYR A 901 -14.75 12.04 -1.32
C TYR A 901 -13.77 10.94 -0.94
N LEU A 902 -12.74 10.74 -1.77
CA LEU A 902 -11.58 9.94 -1.41
C LEU A 902 -10.57 10.87 -0.74
N ASN A 903 -10.27 10.66 0.56
CA ASN A 903 -9.07 11.25 1.16
C ASN A 903 -7.84 10.46 0.68
N VAL A 904 -6.72 11.13 0.44
CA VAL A 904 -5.45 10.50 0.05
C VAL A 904 -4.36 11.02 0.97
N GLU A 905 -3.84 10.15 1.82
CA GLU A 905 -2.74 10.47 2.75
C GLU A 905 -1.41 10.60 1.98
N SER A 906 -0.42 11.27 2.57
CA SER A 906 0.90 11.46 1.94
C SER A 906 1.61 10.13 1.73
N ASN A 907 2.11 9.90 0.51
CA ASN A 907 2.75 8.64 0.13
C ASN A 907 3.84 8.83 -0.94
N SER A 908 4.83 7.94 -0.93
CA SER A 908 5.94 7.94 -1.88
C SER A 908 5.73 6.99 -3.07
N SER A 909 4.70 6.14 -3.03
CA SER A 909 4.41 5.09 -4.02
C SER A 909 2.95 5.17 -4.52
N TYR A 910 2.51 4.20 -5.33
CA TYR A 910 1.11 4.11 -5.75
C TYR A 910 0.39 3.07 -4.87
N GLU A 911 -0.42 3.55 -3.94
CA GLU A 911 -1.15 2.77 -2.94
C GLU A 911 -2.66 2.80 -3.20
N GLU A 912 -3.41 1.88 -2.57
CA GLU A 912 -4.87 1.84 -2.68
C GLU A 912 -5.54 2.58 -1.52
N PHE A 913 -6.48 3.45 -1.85
CA PHE A 913 -7.31 4.21 -0.90
C PHE A 913 -8.79 3.93 -1.17
N GLU A 914 -9.62 3.93 -0.11
CA GLU A 914 -11.06 3.66 -0.20
C GLU A 914 -11.90 4.78 0.42
N CYS A 915 -13.14 4.92 -0.03
CA CYS A 915 -14.15 5.76 0.63
C CYS A 915 -15.57 5.21 0.47
N LYS A 916 -16.46 5.59 1.40
CA LYS A 916 -17.89 5.26 1.36
C LYS A 916 -18.63 6.14 0.35
N LEU A 917 -19.56 5.55 -0.38
CA LEU A 917 -20.44 6.22 -1.34
C LEU A 917 -21.81 6.54 -0.71
N THR A 918 -22.40 7.67 -1.08
CA THR A 918 -23.72 8.12 -0.61
C THR A 918 -24.88 7.36 -1.26
N SER A 919 -24.67 6.82 -2.46
CA SER A 919 -25.64 6.04 -3.24
C SER A 919 -24.93 5.21 -4.32
N ASP A 920 -25.61 4.18 -4.85
CA ASP A 920 -25.15 3.44 -6.02
C ASP A 920 -25.51 4.17 -7.33
N ILE A 921 -25.04 3.63 -8.46
CA ILE A 921 -25.29 4.17 -9.81
C ILE A 921 -26.07 3.10 -10.61
N PRO A 922 -27.38 2.90 -10.32
CA PRO A 922 -28.16 1.81 -10.91
C PRO A 922 -28.49 2.03 -12.39
N THR A 923 -28.33 3.25 -12.90
CA THR A 923 -28.56 3.66 -14.30
C THR A 923 -27.36 4.40 -14.84
N ALA A 924 -27.01 4.18 -16.12
CA ALA A 924 -25.86 4.81 -16.78
C ALA A 924 -25.85 6.34 -16.59
N THR A 925 -24.83 6.87 -15.93
CA THR A 925 -24.69 8.27 -15.51
C THR A 925 -23.24 8.73 -15.71
N ASP A 926 -23.03 9.91 -16.26
CA ASP A 926 -21.66 10.45 -16.42
C ASP A 926 -21.02 10.67 -15.05
N LEU A 927 -19.73 10.34 -14.91
CA LEU A 927 -19.00 10.32 -13.63
C LEU A 927 -17.70 11.12 -13.74
N PHE A 928 -17.43 11.98 -12.76
CA PHE A 928 -16.31 12.91 -12.76
C PHE A 928 -15.48 12.81 -11.49
N PHE A 929 -14.16 12.79 -11.65
CA PHE A 929 -13.16 12.76 -10.59
C PHE A 929 -12.39 14.08 -10.59
N THR A 930 -12.60 14.91 -9.55
CA THR A 930 -11.92 16.21 -9.38
C THR A 930 -10.83 16.12 -8.32
N PHE A 931 -9.66 16.70 -8.59
CA PHE A 931 -8.45 16.54 -7.78
C PHE A 931 -8.17 17.72 -6.85
N SER A 932 -7.61 17.41 -5.68
CA SER A 932 -7.02 18.34 -4.69
C SER A 932 -5.68 17.77 -4.23
N GLY A 933 -4.67 18.62 -4.04
CA GLY A 933 -3.26 18.20 -3.95
C GLY A 933 -2.66 17.90 -5.33
N GLU A 934 -1.37 17.55 -5.38
CA GLU A 934 -0.74 17.01 -6.60
C GLU A 934 -0.86 15.48 -6.59
N LEU A 935 -1.63 14.95 -7.53
CA LEU A 935 -2.12 13.57 -7.56
C LEU A 935 -1.68 12.86 -8.85
N LYS A 936 -1.36 11.58 -8.72
CA LYS A 936 -1.17 10.65 -9.84
C LYS A 936 -2.14 9.48 -9.66
N PHE A 937 -3.16 9.44 -10.49
CA PHE A 937 -4.26 8.47 -10.42
C PHE A 937 -4.02 7.35 -11.44
N ASP A 938 -4.03 6.09 -10.99
CA ASP A 938 -3.61 4.90 -11.77
C ASP A 938 -4.83 4.03 -12.17
N SER A 939 -5.70 3.70 -11.23
CA SER A 939 -6.90 2.90 -11.51
C SER A 939 -7.95 3.01 -10.41
N TRP A 940 -9.20 2.62 -10.67
CA TRP A 940 -10.30 2.68 -9.71
C TRP A 940 -11.38 1.61 -9.94
N SER A 941 -12.25 1.42 -8.95
CA SER A 941 -13.45 0.59 -9.02
C SER A 941 -14.48 1.01 -7.95
N MET A 942 -15.72 0.58 -8.11
CA MET A 942 -16.79 0.68 -7.10
C MET A 942 -17.28 -0.71 -6.74
N PHE A 943 -17.54 -0.97 -5.46
CA PHE A 943 -17.90 -2.30 -4.99
C PHE A 943 -18.88 -2.26 -3.81
N TYR A 944 -19.43 -3.43 -3.49
CA TYR A 944 -20.17 -3.64 -2.25
C TYR A 944 -19.26 -4.25 -1.20
N ASP A 945 -19.29 -3.67 -0.01
CA ASP A 945 -18.65 -4.19 1.19
C ASP A 945 -19.71 -4.32 2.30
N ASP A 946 -19.68 -5.41 3.06
CA ASP A 946 -20.71 -5.68 4.07
C ASP A 946 -20.44 -4.83 5.32
N PRO A 947 -21.39 -3.99 5.80
CA PRO A 947 -21.20 -3.18 7.01
C PRO A 947 -21.04 -3.99 8.31
N ALA A 948 -20.94 -5.32 8.25
CA ALA A 948 -20.62 -6.19 9.38
C ALA A 948 -19.14 -6.11 9.86
N ASP A 949 -18.19 -5.66 9.02
CA ASP A 949 -16.75 -5.66 9.35
C ASP A 949 -16.22 -4.34 9.97
N GLU A 950 -17.10 -3.39 10.32
CA GLU A 950 -16.77 -2.27 11.23
C GLU A 950 -17.22 -2.60 12.66
N GLU A 951 -16.27 -2.70 13.60
CA GLU A 951 -16.53 -3.10 15.00
C GLU A 951 -17.50 -2.16 15.73
N VAL A 952 -18.79 -2.49 15.73
CA VAL A 952 -19.75 -1.97 16.70
C VAL A 952 -19.56 -2.73 18.01
N VAL A 953 -18.86 -2.09 18.96
CA VAL A 953 -18.49 -2.67 20.27
C VAL A 953 -19.74 -3.16 21.03
N ASP A 954 -19.80 -4.47 21.32
CA ASP A 954 -20.96 -5.10 21.95
C ASP A 954 -21.04 -4.78 23.46
N ALA A 955 -22.01 -3.94 23.83
CA ALA A 955 -22.37 -3.65 25.20
C ALA A 955 -23.89 -3.46 25.32
N ALA A 956 -24.57 -4.38 26.00
CA ALA A 956 -26.03 -4.39 26.07
C ALA A 956 -26.63 -3.20 26.85
N PHE A 957 -27.64 -2.53 26.28
CA PHE A 957 -29.04 -2.59 26.75
C PHE A 957 -30.00 -1.73 25.90
N ALA A 958 -31.11 -2.34 25.45
CA ALA A 958 -32.29 -1.74 24.81
C ALA A 958 -32.04 -0.84 23.58
N SER A 959 -32.15 -1.42 22.37
CA SER A 959 -32.13 -0.71 21.10
C SER A 959 -33.39 0.15 20.87
N LEU A 960 -33.23 1.21 20.07
CA LEU A 960 -34.34 1.95 19.45
C LEU A 960 -34.90 1.09 18.29
N MET A 961 -36.21 0.86 18.25
CA MET A 961 -36.85 -0.02 17.27
C MET A 961 -37.88 0.75 16.44
N VAL A 962 -38.00 0.42 15.16
CA VAL A 962 -39.01 0.98 14.23
C VAL A 962 -39.75 -0.16 13.54
N GLU A 963 -41.05 -0.26 13.79
CA GLU A 963 -41.95 -1.24 13.17
C GLU A 963 -42.93 -0.55 12.21
N PRO A 964 -43.20 -1.08 11.01
CA PRO A 964 -44.21 -0.52 10.12
C PRO A 964 -45.62 -0.72 10.68
N ASN A 965 -46.50 0.27 10.51
CA ASN A 965 -47.93 0.19 10.85
C ASN A 965 -48.76 0.48 9.56
N PRO A 966 -48.82 -0.46 8.59
CA PRO A 966 -49.31 -0.18 7.24
C PRO A 966 -50.82 0.12 7.17
N ALA A 967 -51.57 -0.14 8.24
CA ALA A 967 -52.99 0.17 8.32
C ALA A 967 -53.30 1.67 8.51
N LYS A 968 -52.28 2.53 8.62
CA LYS A 968 -52.42 3.98 8.92
C LYS A 968 -51.41 4.91 8.23
N ASP A 969 -50.52 4.41 7.37
CA ASP A 969 -49.34 5.15 6.86
C ASP A 969 -48.43 5.72 7.97
N MET A 970 -48.27 4.93 9.05
CA MET A 970 -47.45 5.25 10.21
C MET A 970 -46.34 4.22 10.40
N VAL A 971 -45.30 4.58 11.16
CA VAL A 971 -44.37 3.63 11.78
C VAL A 971 -44.40 3.81 13.29
N LYS A 972 -44.26 2.72 14.02
CA LYS A 972 -44.16 2.71 15.47
C LYS A 972 -42.70 2.76 15.89
N VAL A 973 -42.33 3.77 16.66
CA VAL A 973 -41.02 3.89 17.30
C VAL A 973 -41.15 3.39 18.74
N SER A 974 -40.26 2.52 19.20
CA SER A 974 -40.28 1.97 20.57
C SER A 974 -38.88 1.78 21.15
N GLY A 975 -38.79 1.65 22.48
CA GLY A 975 -37.52 1.71 23.21
C GLY A 975 -37.15 3.12 23.64
N LEU A 976 -38.17 3.98 23.81
CA LEU A 976 -38.09 5.40 24.14
C LEU A 976 -38.21 5.63 25.65
N THR A 977 -37.88 6.85 26.08
CA THR A 977 -38.29 7.39 27.38
C THR A 977 -39.23 8.59 27.18
N ASP A 978 -40.19 8.80 28.09
CA ASP A 978 -40.99 10.03 28.14
C ASP A 978 -40.06 11.25 28.26
N GLY A 979 -40.19 12.20 27.32
CA GLY A 979 -39.30 13.34 27.15
C GLY A 979 -38.16 13.19 26.14
N ASP A 980 -37.92 12.01 25.54
CA ASP A 980 -36.90 11.84 24.49
C ASP A 980 -37.20 12.74 23.27
N ILE A 981 -36.19 13.47 22.77
CA ILE A 981 -36.30 14.24 21.52
C ILE A 981 -35.97 13.34 20.34
N ILE A 982 -36.97 12.98 19.56
CA ILE A 982 -36.82 12.13 18.38
C ILE A 982 -36.72 12.98 17.13
N THR A 983 -35.74 12.65 16.28
CA THR A 983 -35.57 13.20 14.94
C THR A 983 -35.73 12.10 13.91
N ILE A 984 -36.35 12.43 12.78
CA ILE A 984 -36.23 11.65 11.53
C ILE A 984 -35.41 12.50 10.59
N THR A 985 -34.28 11.94 10.14
CA THR A 985 -33.25 12.65 9.40
C THR A 985 -33.00 11.93 8.08
N SER A 986 -32.99 12.65 6.97
CA SER A 986 -32.61 12.10 5.67
C SER A 986 -31.12 11.71 5.65
N MET A 987 -30.70 10.81 4.76
CA MET A 987 -29.27 10.45 4.60
C MET A 987 -28.36 11.65 4.32
N ASN A 988 -28.91 12.79 3.88
CA ASN A 988 -28.18 14.04 3.64
C ASN A 988 -28.06 14.92 4.91
N GLY A 989 -28.30 14.38 6.11
CA GLY A 989 -28.21 15.09 7.39
C GLY A 989 -29.36 16.06 7.69
N VAL A 990 -30.28 16.29 6.75
CA VAL A 990 -31.43 17.19 6.96
C VAL A 990 -32.49 16.49 7.81
N VAL A 991 -32.77 17.04 9.00
CA VAL A 991 -33.90 16.66 9.86
C VAL A 991 -35.21 17.00 9.15
N VAL A 992 -35.98 15.98 8.79
CA VAL A 992 -37.29 16.11 8.11
C VAL A 992 -38.46 16.09 9.09
N LYS A 993 -38.30 15.51 10.27
CA LYS A 993 -39.23 15.63 11.41
C LYS A 993 -38.49 15.69 12.73
N ALA A 994 -39.04 16.41 13.70
CA ALA A 994 -38.67 16.34 15.10
C ALA A 994 -39.93 16.33 15.98
N PHE A 995 -39.93 15.53 17.04
CA PHE A 995 -41.02 15.43 18.02
C PHE A 995 -40.48 14.95 19.37
N VAL A 996 -41.23 15.19 20.45
CA VAL A 996 -40.90 14.65 21.78
C VAL A 996 -41.72 13.38 22.00
N ALA A 997 -41.12 12.36 22.60
CA ALA A 997 -41.82 11.14 22.98
C ALA A 997 -42.69 11.36 24.22
N GLU A 998 -43.99 11.07 24.13
CA GLU A 998 -44.97 11.17 25.24
C GLU A 998 -45.13 9.82 26.01
N SER A 999 -44.43 8.77 25.57
CA SER A 999 -44.32 7.47 26.27
C SER A 999 -43.17 6.63 25.67
N ASP A 1000 -42.99 5.40 26.15
CA ASP A 1000 -41.98 4.43 25.68
C ASP A 1000 -42.21 3.92 24.24
N VAL A 1001 -43.39 4.21 23.67
CA VAL A 1001 -43.81 3.87 22.30
C VAL A 1001 -44.58 5.02 21.64
N VAL A 1002 -44.23 5.39 20.40
CA VAL A 1002 -44.89 6.46 19.63
C VAL A 1002 -45.21 6.00 18.20
N ASP A 1003 -46.48 6.06 17.80
CA ASP A 1003 -46.88 5.92 16.39
C ASP A 1003 -46.62 7.26 15.65
N VAL A 1004 -45.81 7.25 14.59
CA VAL A 1004 -45.37 8.43 13.82
C VAL A 1004 -45.90 8.37 12.38
N VAL A 1005 -46.57 9.43 11.92
CA VAL A 1005 -47.00 9.54 10.51
C VAL A 1005 -45.79 9.67 9.59
N VAL A 1006 -45.71 8.85 8.54
CA VAL A 1006 -44.65 8.90 7.52
C VAL A 1006 -45.19 9.08 6.09
N SER A 1007 -46.51 9.27 5.93
CA SER A 1007 -47.17 9.45 4.63
C SER A 1007 -46.59 10.61 3.80
N ASP A 1008 -46.09 11.65 4.46
CA ASP A 1008 -45.53 12.90 3.93
C ASP A 1008 -44.01 12.85 3.65
N LEU A 1009 -43.31 11.78 4.05
CA LEU A 1009 -41.94 11.52 3.61
C LEU A 1009 -41.90 11.07 2.14
N ALA A 1010 -40.79 11.28 1.44
CA ALA A 1010 -40.58 10.67 0.12
C ALA A 1010 -40.17 9.20 0.27
N SER A 1011 -40.28 8.40 -0.80
CA SER A 1011 -39.63 7.09 -0.85
C SER A 1011 -38.11 7.27 -0.75
N GLY A 1012 -37.45 6.50 0.11
CA GLY A 1012 -36.04 6.66 0.44
C GLY A 1012 -35.65 6.13 1.81
N ILE A 1013 -34.40 6.40 2.20
CA ILE A 1013 -33.81 5.98 3.47
C ILE A 1013 -33.73 7.18 4.42
N TYR A 1014 -34.13 6.95 5.66
CA TYR A 1014 -34.08 7.89 6.77
C TYR A 1014 -33.45 7.23 8.00
N VAL A 1015 -32.88 8.03 8.88
CA VAL A 1015 -32.41 7.63 10.21
C VAL A 1015 -33.38 8.22 11.24
N VAL A 1016 -33.94 7.37 12.09
CA VAL A 1016 -34.67 7.80 13.29
C VAL A 1016 -33.68 7.81 14.45
N SER A 1017 -33.61 8.90 15.21
CA SER A 1017 -32.62 9.09 16.28
C SER A 1017 -33.22 9.79 17.50
N ASN A 1018 -32.88 9.32 18.72
CA ASN A 1018 -33.17 10.04 19.97
C ASN A 1018 -31.97 10.86 20.50
N GLY A 1019 -30.94 11.06 19.67
CA GLY A 1019 -29.69 11.74 20.05
C GLY A 1019 -28.64 10.82 20.70
N SER A 1020 -29.03 9.65 21.21
CA SER A 1020 -28.10 8.63 21.77
C SER A 1020 -28.20 7.27 21.09
N LYS A 1021 -29.34 6.97 20.44
CA LYS A 1021 -29.62 5.73 19.72
C LYS A 1021 -30.17 6.07 18.34
N THR A 1022 -29.84 5.26 17.34
CA THR A 1022 -30.32 5.41 15.96
C THR A 1022 -30.90 4.11 15.41
N VAL A 1023 -31.82 4.20 14.45
CA VAL A 1023 -32.36 3.07 13.71
C VAL A 1023 -32.78 3.49 12.29
N LYS A 1024 -32.61 2.59 11.32
CA LYS A 1024 -32.91 2.84 9.91
C LYS A 1024 -34.40 2.71 9.61
N LEU A 1025 -34.98 3.76 9.03
CA LEU A 1025 -36.31 3.75 8.42
C LEU A 1025 -36.16 3.70 6.90
N ILE A 1026 -36.76 2.70 6.26
CA ILE A 1026 -36.90 2.64 4.81
C ILE A 1026 -38.36 2.92 4.49
N LYS A 1027 -38.62 3.90 3.61
CA LYS A 1027 -39.93 4.07 2.99
C LYS A 1027 -39.83 3.68 1.52
N GLU A 1028 -40.61 2.67 1.13
CA GLU A 1028 -40.84 2.27 -0.26
C GLU A 1028 -41.92 3.17 -0.90
#